data_AF-A0A7X6RQA4-F1
#
_entry.id   AF-A0A7X6RQA4-F1
#
_cell.length_a   1.000
_cell.length_b   1.000
_cell.length_c   1.000
_cell.angle_alpha   90.00
_cell.angle_beta   90.00
_cell.angle_gamma   90.00
#
_symmetry.space_group_name_H-M   'P 1'
#
loop_
_entity.id
_entity.type
_entity.pdbx_description
1 polymer ?
#
loop_
_entity_poly.entity_id
_entity_poly.type
_entity_poly.pdbx_seq_one_letter_code
_entity_poly.pdbx_strand_id
1 'polypeptide(L)'
;MRARLRQRIAALAAAIALPLALAPAPAASADTAGVTVTYVETSRWETGYGGQLTIANGSGAALSDWSIGLRLPSGTAITSLWNATLSRSGDAYTITPPAWGASVPAGGSYSIGFNGTHGGGDTAPVDCTVNGGSCSGEPGEEDTEPPTAPTGLAVTGTTSTTVTLEWGAADDNAGVAGYEVLSGGEVVRAVSGTTATVTGLAPETEHTFTVRAYDTSNNRGPESGAVTATTDADGGGPTDPPQERRVAYFTQWGIYDRGYLVNDLVTSGTAEKLTHINYAFGNINANGECFMANQLGQGDAWADYGRSFGAADSVDGVGDTWDQDLRGNFNQLRELKEMYPDLKVNISLGGWTWSEHFSDAALTAESRERMVSSCVDQFLRGNLPLFDGAGGPGSAYGVFDGIDLDWEWPGSAGHEHNTIRPEDKENFTALVQEFRDQLDALETETSRQYELTAFLPADPEKIELGFEMPQLMTDFDFITVQGYDYHGGWETTANHQSNLLLDPADPGPDLYSTEITVQAYLDRGVDPADMVLGVPFYGRGWTGVEPGPNGDGLFQSATGPAPGSYEAGIDDWKVLKDLVGTGGYELHRDDALGTAWLYNGDTFWTYDDEVSMAQKTDWAQAQGLGGVMIWSVDGDDANGSLMNAIDTALAG
;
A
#
# COMPACT_ATOMS: atom_id res chain seq x y z
N MET A 1 -58.82 -22.86 -37.74
CA MET A 1 -57.70 -23.39 -36.95
C MET A 1 -56.73 -24.09 -37.89
N ARG A 2 -55.43 -23.78 -37.78
CA ARG A 2 -54.29 -24.20 -38.62
C ARG A 2 -54.03 -23.39 -39.90
N ALA A 3 -52.82 -22.80 -39.88
CA ALA A 3 -51.85 -22.56 -40.94
C ALA A 3 -52.26 -21.83 -42.23
N ARG A 4 -51.70 -20.62 -42.42
CA ARG A 4 -51.41 -20.07 -43.75
C ARG A 4 -50.11 -19.26 -43.75
N LEU A 5 -49.08 -19.89 -44.31
CA LEU A 5 -47.91 -19.29 -44.94
C LEU A 5 -48.30 -18.79 -46.35
N ARG A 6 -47.82 -17.62 -46.78
CA ARG A 6 -47.71 -17.18 -48.19
C ARG A 6 -46.40 -16.41 -48.30
N GLN A 7 -45.33 -16.99 -48.86
CA GLN A 7 -44.95 -17.05 -50.29
C GLN A 7 -44.82 -15.64 -50.91
N ARG A 8 -43.70 -15.26 -51.54
CA ARG A 8 -43.32 -15.48 -52.96
C ARG A 8 -42.05 -14.60 -53.22
N ILE A 9 -41.08 -14.80 -54.13
CA ILE A 9 -40.85 -15.70 -55.27
C ILE A 9 -39.39 -15.49 -55.78
N ALA A 10 -38.77 -16.57 -56.29
CA ALA A 10 -37.72 -16.72 -57.34
C ALA A 10 -36.33 -16.04 -57.15
N ALA A 11 -35.17 -16.72 -57.18
CA ALA A 11 -34.54 -17.58 -58.22
C ALA A 11 -34.45 -16.86 -59.59
N LEU A 12 -33.34 -16.70 -60.30
CA LEU A 12 -32.12 -17.49 -60.46
C LEU A 12 -31.13 -16.67 -61.32
N ALA A 13 -29.84 -17.05 -61.28
CA ALA A 13 -28.85 -17.03 -62.38
C ALA A 13 -27.56 -16.24 -62.10
N ALA A 14 -26.48 -17.02 -62.09
CA ALA A 14 -25.10 -16.66 -61.82
C ALA A 14 -24.41 -15.99 -63.01
N ALA A 15 -23.47 -15.09 -62.71
CA ALA A 15 -22.33 -14.80 -63.55
C ALA A 15 -21.10 -14.63 -62.65
N ILE A 16 -20.08 -15.44 -62.95
CA ILE A 16 -18.79 -15.53 -62.28
C ILE A 16 -18.01 -14.25 -62.58
N ALA A 17 -17.65 -13.49 -61.53
CA ALA A 17 -16.64 -12.45 -61.58
C ALA A 17 -15.59 -12.76 -60.50
N LEU A 18 -14.36 -13.04 -60.92
CA LEU A 18 -13.21 -13.12 -60.02
C LEU A 18 -13.07 -11.77 -59.29
N PRO A 19 -13.01 -11.73 -57.95
CA PRO A 19 -12.47 -10.56 -57.28
C PRO A 19 -10.96 -10.53 -57.52
N LEU A 20 -10.48 -9.48 -58.17
CA LEU A 20 -9.09 -9.05 -58.03
C LEU A 20 -8.81 -9.00 -56.52
N ALA A 21 -7.77 -9.71 -56.08
CA ALA A 21 -7.21 -9.50 -54.76
C ALA A 21 -6.80 -8.03 -54.65
N LEU A 22 -7.58 -7.23 -53.91
CA LEU A 22 -7.04 -6.04 -53.29
C LEU A 22 -6.01 -6.55 -52.28
N ALA A 23 -4.74 -6.29 -52.55
CA ALA A 23 -3.73 -6.34 -51.51
C ALA A 23 -4.24 -5.47 -50.35
N PRO A 24 -4.11 -5.91 -49.08
CA PRO A 24 -4.34 -5.00 -47.98
C PRO A 24 -3.46 -3.77 -48.20
N ALA A 25 -4.08 -2.59 -48.18
CA ALA A 25 -3.32 -1.37 -48.01
C ALA A 25 -2.44 -1.57 -46.77
N PRO A 26 -1.17 -1.11 -46.76
CA PRO A 26 -0.42 -1.07 -45.52
C PRO A 26 -1.31 -0.33 -44.50
N ALA A 27 -1.48 -0.93 -43.32
CA ALA A 27 -2.10 -0.24 -42.20
C ALA A 27 -1.47 1.15 -42.13
N ALA A 28 -2.30 2.19 -42.10
CA ALA A 28 -1.81 3.53 -41.84
C ALA A 28 -0.97 3.43 -40.56
N SER A 29 0.29 3.87 -40.62
CA SER A 29 1.11 4.02 -39.43
C SER A 29 0.28 4.77 -38.40
N ALA A 30 0.05 4.17 -37.23
CA ALA A 30 -0.50 4.90 -36.10
C ALA A 30 0.35 6.18 -35.93
N ASP A 31 -0.30 7.31 -35.72
CA ASP A 31 0.38 8.58 -35.54
C ASP A 31 1.16 8.51 -34.22
N THR A 32 2.45 8.21 -34.28
CA THR A 32 3.34 8.14 -33.10
C THR A 32 3.86 9.52 -32.73
N ALA A 33 3.41 10.59 -33.39
CA ALA A 33 3.79 11.96 -33.05
C ALA A 33 3.34 12.27 -31.61
N GLY A 34 4.30 12.63 -30.76
CA GLY A 34 4.08 12.93 -29.34
C GLY A 34 4.09 11.71 -28.42
N VAL A 35 4.37 10.49 -28.91
CA VAL A 35 4.58 9.32 -28.04
C VAL A 35 6.07 9.18 -27.75
N THR A 36 6.44 9.20 -26.47
CA THR A 36 7.83 9.03 -26.03
C THR A 36 7.99 7.82 -25.13
N VAL A 37 9.22 7.28 -25.06
CA VAL A 37 9.59 6.27 -24.06
C VAL A 37 10.84 6.73 -23.34
N THR A 38 10.73 6.89 -22.02
CA THR A 38 11.86 7.20 -21.14
C THR A 38 12.38 5.93 -20.49
N TYR A 39 13.69 5.87 -20.26
CA TYR A 39 14.35 4.82 -19.50
C TYR A 39 14.96 5.40 -18.23
N VAL A 40 14.85 4.65 -17.13
CA VAL A 40 15.53 4.93 -15.87
C VAL A 40 16.16 3.64 -15.37
N GLU A 41 17.43 3.68 -14.98
CA GLU A 41 18.04 2.64 -14.15
C GLU A 41 17.55 2.84 -12.71
N THR A 42 16.81 1.88 -12.17
CA THR A 42 16.16 2.00 -10.86
C THR A 42 17.00 1.45 -9.71
N SER A 43 17.98 0.59 -10.00
CA SER A 43 18.92 0.05 -9.02
C SER A 43 20.10 -0.62 -9.73
N ARG A 44 21.24 -0.79 -9.04
CA ARG A 44 22.42 -1.50 -9.59
C ARG A 44 23.17 -2.30 -8.52
N TRP A 45 23.56 -3.54 -8.83
CA TRP A 45 24.39 -4.41 -7.99
C TRP A 45 25.52 -5.06 -8.81
N GLU A 46 26.39 -5.85 -8.17
CA GLU A 46 27.68 -6.30 -8.74
C GLU A 46 27.57 -6.92 -10.16
N THR A 47 26.49 -7.63 -10.45
CA THR A 47 26.27 -8.31 -11.73
C THR A 47 24.92 -8.02 -12.40
N GLY A 48 24.12 -7.12 -11.83
CA GLY A 48 22.78 -6.82 -12.36
C GLY A 48 22.26 -5.45 -11.99
N TYR A 49 21.07 -5.14 -12.50
CA TYR A 49 20.43 -3.83 -12.37
C TYR A 49 18.91 -3.94 -12.52
N GLY A 50 18.19 -3.01 -11.91
CA GLY A 50 16.78 -2.74 -12.16
C GLY A 50 16.63 -1.63 -13.20
N GLY A 51 15.58 -1.70 -14.02
CA GLY A 51 15.28 -0.68 -15.01
C GLY A 51 13.78 -0.48 -15.19
N GLN A 52 13.39 0.74 -15.56
CA GLN A 52 12.01 1.10 -15.88
C GLN A 52 11.94 1.79 -17.23
N LEU A 53 11.01 1.37 -18.09
CA LEU A 53 10.58 2.09 -19.28
C LEU A 53 9.22 2.74 -19.01
N THR A 54 9.05 4.01 -19.35
CA THR A 54 7.74 4.66 -19.27
C THR A 54 7.32 5.17 -20.65
N ILE A 55 6.19 4.67 -21.16
CA ILE A 55 5.53 5.23 -22.34
C ILE A 55 4.78 6.48 -21.88
N ALA A 56 5.05 7.63 -22.49
CA ALA A 56 4.20 8.82 -22.35
C ALA A 56 3.47 9.05 -23.67
N ASN A 57 2.14 9.07 -23.64
CA ASN A 57 1.30 9.23 -24.81
C ASN A 57 0.83 10.68 -24.96
N GLY A 58 1.66 11.55 -25.51
CA GLY A 58 1.28 12.92 -25.88
C GLY A 58 0.43 13.01 -27.16
N SER A 59 0.04 11.88 -27.76
CA SER A 59 -0.82 11.87 -28.94
C SER A 59 -2.29 12.16 -28.59
N GLY A 60 -3.10 12.48 -29.60
CA GLY A 60 -4.53 12.75 -29.42
C GLY A 60 -5.43 11.51 -29.26
N ALA A 61 -4.86 10.30 -29.20
CA ALA A 61 -5.62 9.05 -29.12
C ALA A 61 -4.97 8.05 -28.14
N ALA A 62 -5.77 7.16 -27.55
CA ALA A 62 -5.24 6.11 -26.68
C ALA A 62 -4.42 5.07 -27.49
N LEU A 63 -3.33 4.57 -26.91
CA LEU A 63 -2.51 3.49 -27.45
C LEU A 63 -2.97 2.16 -26.84
N SER A 64 -3.66 1.31 -27.60
CA SER A 64 -4.12 -0.01 -27.12
C SER A 64 -3.20 -1.18 -27.51
N ASP A 65 -2.45 -1.04 -28.61
CA ASP A 65 -1.62 -2.09 -29.20
C ASP A 65 -0.19 -1.58 -29.45
N TRP A 66 0.46 -1.03 -28.43
CA TRP A 66 1.81 -0.49 -28.56
C TRP A 66 2.88 -1.59 -28.65
N SER A 67 4.06 -1.24 -29.16
CA SER A 67 5.22 -2.14 -29.25
C SER A 67 6.50 -1.33 -29.12
N ILE A 68 7.31 -1.63 -28.10
CA ILE A 68 8.62 -1.02 -27.89
C ILE A 68 9.68 -1.96 -28.44
N GLY A 69 10.47 -1.50 -29.41
CA GLY A 69 11.66 -2.20 -29.88
C GLY A 69 12.90 -1.52 -29.32
N LEU A 70 13.83 -2.27 -28.72
CA LEU A 70 15.09 -1.73 -28.19
C LEU A 70 16.24 -2.73 -28.31
N ARG A 71 17.47 -2.23 -28.16
CA ARG A 71 18.68 -3.02 -27.91
C ARG A 71 19.29 -2.60 -26.58
N LEU A 72 20.07 -3.50 -25.98
CA LEU A 72 20.83 -3.18 -24.78
C LEU A 72 22.33 -3.16 -25.08
N PRO A 73 23.15 -2.40 -24.34
CA PRO A 73 24.59 -2.36 -24.50
C PRO A 73 25.24 -3.75 -24.36
N SER A 74 26.41 -3.94 -24.98
CA SER A 74 27.10 -5.23 -24.93
C SER A 74 27.44 -5.63 -23.49
N GLY A 75 27.15 -6.88 -23.13
CA GLY A 75 27.35 -7.38 -21.77
C GLY A 75 26.17 -7.11 -20.83
N THR A 76 25.04 -6.63 -21.35
CA THR A 76 23.79 -6.50 -20.60
C THR A 76 22.67 -7.38 -21.15
N ALA A 77 21.70 -7.74 -20.31
CA ALA A 77 20.50 -8.46 -20.71
C ALA A 77 19.35 -8.25 -19.73
N ILE A 78 18.11 -8.11 -20.22
CA ILE A 78 16.91 -8.25 -19.38
C ILE A 78 16.72 -9.72 -18.99
N THR A 79 16.53 -9.99 -17.70
CA THR A 79 16.30 -11.32 -17.11
C THR A 79 14.84 -11.56 -16.73
N SER A 80 14.16 -10.54 -16.24
CA SER A 80 12.72 -10.54 -15.95
C SER A 80 12.13 -9.17 -16.27
N LEU A 81 10.84 -9.12 -16.62
CA LEU A 81 10.13 -7.89 -16.97
C LEU A 81 8.69 -8.01 -16.50
N TRP A 82 8.11 -6.91 -16.01
CA TRP A 82 6.74 -6.82 -15.53
C TRP A 82 5.97 -5.68 -16.19
N ASN A 83 4.64 -5.71 -16.05
CA ASN A 83 3.70 -4.83 -16.75
C ASN A 83 3.77 -4.90 -18.29
N ALA A 84 4.49 -5.86 -18.89
CA ALA A 84 4.47 -6.08 -20.33
C ALA A 84 4.88 -7.52 -20.67
N THR A 85 4.80 -7.87 -21.96
CA THR A 85 5.34 -9.13 -22.48
C THR A 85 6.63 -8.84 -23.23
N LEU A 86 7.68 -9.61 -22.94
CA LEU A 86 8.98 -9.51 -23.61
C LEU A 86 9.19 -10.64 -24.59
N SER A 87 9.68 -10.32 -25.79
CA SER A 87 10.25 -11.27 -26.73
C SER A 87 11.62 -10.82 -27.20
N ARG A 88 12.51 -11.76 -27.53
CA ARG A 88 13.89 -11.48 -27.92
C ARG A 88 14.25 -12.20 -29.21
N SER A 89 14.89 -11.50 -30.14
CA SER A 89 15.47 -12.07 -31.35
C SER A 89 16.91 -11.54 -31.54
N GLY A 90 17.90 -12.37 -31.18
CA GLY A 90 19.29 -11.93 -31.17
C GLY A 90 19.56 -10.90 -30.08
N ASP A 91 20.00 -9.71 -30.48
CA ASP A 91 20.28 -8.56 -29.60
C ASP A 91 19.09 -7.58 -29.48
N ALA A 92 18.03 -7.79 -30.26
CA ALA A 92 16.82 -6.96 -30.24
C ALA A 92 15.77 -7.53 -29.28
N TYR A 93 15.21 -6.63 -28.47
CA TYR A 93 14.10 -6.88 -27.57
C TYR A 93 12.84 -6.20 -28.12
N THR A 94 11.72 -6.90 -28.04
CA THR A 94 10.40 -6.37 -28.38
C THR A 94 9.49 -6.54 -27.18
N ILE A 95 8.98 -5.43 -26.66
CA ILE A 95 8.09 -5.34 -25.51
C ILE A 95 6.69 -4.95 -26.00
N THR A 96 5.67 -5.70 -25.62
CA THR A 96 4.27 -5.47 -26.03
C THR A 96 3.35 -5.48 -24.82
N PRO A 97 2.11 -4.96 -24.92
CA PRO A 97 1.13 -5.05 -23.85
C PRO A 97 0.99 -6.48 -23.30
N PRO A 98 0.70 -6.63 -22.01
CA PRO A 98 0.36 -7.91 -21.43
C PRO A 98 -0.94 -8.47 -22.04
N ALA A 99 -1.18 -9.77 -21.89
CA ALA A 99 -2.33 -10.45 -22.50
C ALA A 99 -3.70 -9.89 -22.08
N TRP A 100 -3.76 -9.22 -20.92
CA TRP A 100 -4.96 -8.54 -20.40
C TRP A 100 -5.17 -7.12 -20.98
N GLY A 101 -4.19 -6.58 -21.71
CA GLY A 101 -4.24 -5.31 -22.42
C GLY A 101 -3.88 -4.09 -21.55
N ALA A 102 -2.96 -3.25 -22.02
CA ALA A 102 -2.47 -2.07 -21.30
C ALA A 102 -2.65 -0.81 -22.16
N SER A 103 -3.85 -0.25 -22.17
CA SER A 103 -4.08 0.96 -22.96
C SER A 103 -3.44 2.18 -22.29
N VAL A 104 -2.68 2.99 -23.04
CA VAL A 104 -2.15 4.27 -22.58
C VAL A 104 -3.07 5.38 -23.11
N PRO A 105 -3.90 6.03 -22.26
CA PRO A 105 -4.81 7.08 -22.72
C PRO A 105 -4.07 8.26 -23.38
N ALA A 106 -4.77 9.07 -24.18
CA ALA A 106 -4.23 10.33 -24.68
C ALA A 106 -3.87 11.24 -23.48
N GLY A 107 -2.64 11.74 -23.43
CA GLY A 107 -2.07 12.46 -22.30
C GLY A 107 -1.64 11.58 -21.11
N GLY A 108 -1.80 10.26 -21.19
CA GLY A 108 -1.46 9.33 -20.11
C GLY A 108 -0.06 8.71 -20.23
N SER A 109 0.35 8.00 -19.18
CA SER A 109 1.62 7.25 -19.12
C SER A 109 1.40 5.76 -18.82
N TYR A 110 2.42 4.93 -19.07
CA TYR A 110 2.44 3.51 -18.69
C TYR A 110 3.87 3.04 -18.42
N SER A 111 4.11 2.49 -17.23
CA SER A 111 5.45 2.08 -16.78
C SER A 111 5.65 0.56 -16.78
N ILE A 112 6.82 0.15 -17.24
CA ILE A 112 7.25 -1.23 -17.46
C ILE A 112 8.57 -1.39 -16.72
N GLY A 113 8.59 -2.14 -15.63
CA GLY A 113 9.83 -2.42 -14.91
C GLY A 113 10.45 -3.74 -15.35
N PHE A 114 11.75 -3.90 -15.11
CA PHE A 114 12.50 -5.09 -15.43
C PHE A 114 13.77 -5.21 -14.59
N ASN A 115 14.24 -6.44 -14.39
CA ASN A 115 15.59 -6.70 -13.90
C ASN A 115 16.47 -7.19 -15.04
N GLY A 116 17.77 -6.93 -14.93
CA GLY A 116 18.77 -7.35 -15.90
C GLY A 116 20.13 -7.67 -15.30
N THR A 117 21.00 -8.22 -16.13
CA THR A 117 22.42 -8.46 -15.83
C THR A 117 23.31 -7.45 -16.55
N HIS A 118 24.49 -7.14 -16.00
CA HIS A 118 25.48 -6.26 -16.62
C HIS A 118 26.94 -6.72 -16.41
N GLY A 119 27.85 -6.28 -17.28
CA GLY A 119 29.31 -6.51 -17.18
C GLY A 119 30.13 -5.33 -16.63
N GLY A 120 29.50 -4.36 -15.93
CA GLY A 120 30.17 -3.16 -15.39
C GLY A 120 30.21 -1.96 -16.35
N GLY A 121 29.28 -1.90 -17.31
CA GLY A 121 29.11 -0.82 -18.27
C GLY A 121 27.72 -0.20 -18.25
N ASP A 122 27.44 0.65 -19.23
CA ASP A 122 26.15 1.30 -19.46
C ASP A 122 25.04 0.26 -19.67
N THR A 123 23.83 0.62 -19.23
CA THR A 123 22.61 -0.20 -19.22
C THR A 123 21.47 0.48 -19.98
N ALA A 124 21.65 1.74 -20.38
CA ALA A 124 20.66 2.50 -21.13
C ALA A 124 20.33 1.81 -22.47
N PRO A 125 19.04 1.52 -22.75
CA PRO A 125 18.61 0.98 -24.02
C PRO A 125 18.97 1.90 -25.19
N VAL A 126 19.42 1.31 -26.28
CA VAL A 126 19.74 1.99 -27.54
C VAL A 126 18.78 1.55 -28.65
N ASP A 127 18.72 2.32 -29.73
CA ASP A 127 17.83 2.05 -30.87
C ASP A 127 16.34 1.90 -30.49
N CYS A 128 15.89 2.66 -29.49
CA CYS A 128 14.51 2.60 -29.00
C CYS A 128 13.53 3.04 -30.09
N THR A 129 12.48 2.24 -30.29
CA THR A 129 11.34 2.55 -31.15
C THR A 129 10.01 2.27 -30.45
N VAL A 130 8.98 3.08 -30.71
CA VAL A 130 7.58 2.81 -30.33
C VAL A 130 6.77 2.68 -31.61
N ASN A 131 6.10 1.53 -31.80
CA ASN A 131 5.34 1.20 -33.00
C ASN A 131 6.14 1.42 -34.31
N GLY A 132 7.46 1.25 -34.24
CA GLY A 132 8.40 1.46 -35.34
C GLY A 132 8.85 2.90 -35.59
N GLY A 133 8.33 3.89 -34.85
CA GLY A 133 8.85 5.27 -34.81
C GLY A 133 9.93 5.45 -33.72
N SER A 134 10.77 6.48 -33.80
CA SER A 134 11.76 6.79 -32.74
C SER A 134 11.07 7.07 -31.41
N CYS A 135 11.61 6.56 -30.30
CA CYS A 135 11.11 6.85 -28.95
C CYS A 135 11.27 8.31 -28.51
N SER A 136 12.09 9.12 -29.20
CA SER A 136 12.36 10.53 -28.83
C SER A 136 11.63 11.58 -29.68
N GLY A 137 11.01 11.16 -30.79
CA GLY A 137 10.26 12.01 -31.75
C GLY A 137 10.60 13.51 -31.86
N GLU A 138 11.57 13.96 -32.69
CA GLU A 138 11.87 15.40 -32.87
C GLU A 138 12.30 15.78 -34.33
N PRO A 139 12.11 17.05 -34.79
CA PRO A 139 13.21 18.02 -34.63
C PRO A 139 12.74 19.48 -34.32
N GLY A 140 12.50 19.80 -33.06
CA GLY A 140 13.25 20.83 -32.34
C GLY A 140 14.52 20.19 -31.78
N GLU A 141 15.58 20.96 -31.56
CA GLU A 141 16.78 20.38 -30.93
C GLU A 141 16.40 19.99 -29.50
N GLU A 142 16.23 18.67 -29.28
CA GLU A 142 16.14 18.05 -27.96
C GLU A 142 17.37 18.51 -27.18
N ASP A 143 17.13 19.16 -26.04
CA ASP A 143 18.24 19.54 -25.20
C ASP A 143 18.95 18.28 -24.75
N THR A 144 20.24 18.20 -25.04
CA THR A 144 21.11 17.06 -24.69
C THR A 144 22.24 17.53 -23.79
N GLU A 145 22.30 18.82 -23.47
CA GLU A 145 23.26 19.37 -22.53
C GLU A 145 22.70 19.19 -21.12
N PRO A 146 23.35 18.39 -20.26
CA PRO A 146 22.89 18.23 -18.89
C PRO A 146 23.25 19.45 -18.04
N PRO A 147 22.51 19.69 -16.93
CA PRO A 147 22.89 20.69 -15.95
C PRO A 147 24.30 20.51 -15.42
N THR A 148 24.89 21.60 -14.95
CA THR A 148 26.14 21.56 -14.18
C THR A 148 25.96 20.90 -12.80
N ALA A 149 27.05 20.46 -12.18
CA ALA A 149 26.99 19.92 -10.83
C ALA A 149 26.60 21.03 -9.82
N PRO A 150 25.68 20.76 -8.88
CA PRO A 150 25.43 21.63 -7.73
C PRO A 150 26.72 21.88 -6.95
N THR A 151 26.85 23.07 -6.37
CA THR A 151 28.07 23.47 -5.64
C THR A 151 27.78 23.72 -4.17
N GLY A 152 28.79 23.62 -3.30
CA GLY A 152 28.64 24.02 -1.89
C GLY A 152 27.64 23.19 -1.07
N LEU A 153 27.45 21.90 -1.41
CA LEU A 153 26.65 20.98 -0.60
C LEU A 153 27.15 20.97 0.86
N ALA A 154 26.24 21.22 1.79
CA ALA A 154 26.51 21.30 3.22
C ALA A 154 25.36 20.72 4.05
N VAL A 155 25.70 20.17 5.22
CA VAL A 155 24.74 19.72 6.23
C VAL A 155 24.37 20.91 7.11
N THR A 156 23.07 21.17 7.26
CA THR A 156 22.52 22.28 8.05
C THR A 156 21.83 21.84 9.32
N GLY A 157 21.45 20.56 9.42
CA GLY A 157 20.83 19.99 10.61
C GLY A 157 20.87 18.46 10.58
N THR A 158 20.84 17.87 11.77
CA THR A 158 20.75 16.43 12.00
C THR A 158 19.80 16.16 13.17
N THR A 159 19.09 15.05 13.11
CA THR A 159 18.41 14.41 14.25
C THR A 159 18.87 12.95 14.35
N SER A 160 18.23 12.14 15.19
CA SER A 160 18.44 10.68 15.21
C SER A 160 18.02 10.00 13.91
N THR A 161 17.06 10.57 13.15
CA THR A 161 16.48 9.91 11.96
C THR A 161 16.45 10.78 10.71
N THR A 162 17.00 11.99 10.76
CA THR A 162 16.97 12.94 9.65
C THR A 162 18.29 13.68 9.45
N VAL A 163 18.56 14.07 8.21
CA VAL A 163 19.67 14.98 7.85
C VAL A 163 19.12 16.05 6.90
N THR A 164 19.32 17.32 7.24
CA THR A 164 18.99 18.46 6.38
C THR A 164 20.22 18.95 5.64
N LEU A 165 20.08 19.14 4.33
CA LEU A 165 21.11 19.51 3.38
C LEU A 165 20.74 20.83 2.68
N GLU A 166 21.75 21.64 2.38
CA GLU A 166 21.64 22.82 1.51
C GLU A 166 22.74 22.81 0.45
N TRP A 167 22.49 23.37 -0.73
CA TRP A 167 23.48 23.53 -1.79
C TRP A 167 23.24 24.79 -2.63
N GLY A 168 24.22 25.14 -3.45
CA GLY A 168 24.13 26.16 -4.48
C GLY A 168 23.52 25.60 -5.77
N ALA A 169 22.69 26.41 -6.42
CA ALA A 169 22.00 26.04 -7.64
C ALA A 169 22.95 25.64 -8.77
N ALA A 170 22.51 24.69 -9.60
CA ALA A 170 23.15 24.36 -10.87
C ALA A 170 22.73 25.34 -11.97
N ASP A 171 23.59 25.52 -12.96
CA ASP A 171 23.30 26.21 -14.21
C ASP A 171 23.02 25.21 -15.33
N ASP A 172 22.08 25.57 -16.21
CA ASP A 172 21.69 24.80 -17.39
C ASP A 172 21.22 25.73 -18.52
N ASN A 173 21.28 25.28 -19.79
CA ASN A 173 20.89 26.03 -20.99
C ASN A 173 19.37 26.06 -21.24
N ALA A 174 18.62 25.01 -20.84
CA ALA A 174 17.15 24.98 -20.87
C ALA A 174 16.51 25.24 -19.49
N GLY A 175 17.30 25.11 -18.43
CA GLY A 175 16.91 25.40 -17.05
C GLY A 175 16.82 24.14 -16.19
N VAL A 176 17.15 24.29 -14.92
CA VAL A 176 17.11 23.20 -13.94
C VAL A 176 15.66 22.96 -13.49
N ALA A 177 15.18 21.74 -13.69
CA ALA A 177 13.86 21.30 -13.24
C ALA A 177 13.87 20.88 -11.76
N GLY A 178 14.98 20.35 -11.27
CA GLY A 178 15.11 19.98 -9.86
C GLY A 178 16.44 19.33 -9.52
N TYR A 179 16.50 18.75 -8.33
CA TYR A 179 17.68 18.13 -7.75
C TYR A 179 17.31 16.77 -7.15
N GLU A 180 18.18 15.79 -7.35
CA GLU A 180 18.13 14.47 -6.71
C GLU A 180 19.26 14.41 -5.68
N VAL A 181 18.91 14.10 -4.43
CA VAL A 181 19.84 13.78 -3.35
C VAL A 181 20.09 12.28 -3.39
N LEU A 182 21.36 11.90 -3.41
CA LEU A 182 21.78 10.50 -3.48
C LEU A 182 22.51 10.09 -2.21
N SER A 183 22.27 8.86 -1.77
CA SER A 183 23.03 8.17 -0.71
C SER A 183 23.36 6.77 -1.19
N GLY A 184 24.65 6.40 -1.16
CA GLY A 184 25.09 5.11 -1.70
C GLY A 184 24.87 4.93 -3.21
N GLY A 185 24.61 6.02 -3.94
CA GLY A 185 24.28 6.01 -5.38
C GLY A 185 22.78 5.90 -5.70
N GLU A 186 21.95 5.68 -4.69
CA GLU A 186 20.48 5.61 -4.81
C GLU A 186 19.86 6.98 -4.55
N VAL A 187 18.81 7.33 -5.29
CA VAL A 187 18.06 8.58 -5.05
C VAL A 187 17.22 8.40 -3.78
N VAL A 188 17.50 9.21 -2.76
CA VAL A 188 16.81 9.16 -1.46
C VAL A 188 15.86 10.34 -1.23
N ARG A 189 15.96 11.38 -2.07
CA ARG A 189 15.05 12.53 -2.07
C ARG A 189 15.15 13.28 -3.40
N ALA A 190 14.04 13.73 -3.96
CA ALA A 190 14.05 14.77 -4.99
C ALA A 190 13.35 16.04 -4.50
N VAL A 191 13.83 17.20 -4.94
CA VAL A 191 13.28 18.53 -4.61
C VAL A 191 13.47 19.48 -5.79
N SER A 192 12.56 20.45 -5.95
CA SER A 192 12.73 21.56 -6.91
C SER A 192 13.61 22.69 -6.37
N GLY A 193 13.77 22.75 -5.04
CA GLY A 193 14.58 23.74 -4.33
C GLY A 193 16.04 23.35 -4.14
N THR A 194 16.78 24.18 -3.41
CA THR A 194 18.22 23.98 -3.10
C THR A 194 18.46 23.49 -1.67
N THR A 195 17.43 22.91 -1.07
CA THR A 195 17.42 22.38 0.29
C THR A 195 16.59 21.10 0.33
N ALA A 196 17.01 20.10 1.10
CA ALA A 196 16.27 18.87 1.32
C ALA A 196 16.50 18.32 2.72
N THR A 197 15.47 17.70 3.30
CA THR A 197 15.61 16.84 4.49
C THR A 197 15.42 15.39 4.05
N VAL A 198 16.44 14.57 4.29
CA VAL A 198 16.37 13.12 4.13
C VAL A 198 15.89 12.54 5.46
N THR A 199 14.83 11.73 5.43
CA THR A 199 14.18 11.14 6.60
C THR A 199 14.36 9.62 6.62
N GLY A 200 13.98 9.00 7.74
CA GLY A 200 14.04 7.54 7.89
C GLY A 200 15.46 6.98 7.98
N LEU A 201 16.45 7.82 8.30
CA LEU A 201 17.83 7.41 8.51
C LEU A 201 17.98 6.67 9.85
N ALA A 202 18.97 5.78 9.95
CA ALA A 202 19.22 5.12 11.21
C ALA A 202 19.97 6.02 12.20
N PRO A 203 19.71 5.92 13.51
CA PRO A 203 20.47 6.63 14.54
C PRO A 203 21.94 6.23 14.58
N GLU A 204 22.78 7.13 15.10
CA GLU A 204 24.24 6.94 15.28
C GLU A 204 24.97 6.45 14.02
N THR A 205 24.44 6.74 12.83
CA THR A 205 24.92 6.18 11.57
C THR A 205 25.53 7.29 10.70
N GLU A 206 26.71 7.02 10.13
CA GLU A 206 27.33 7.91 9.16
C GLU A 206 26.71 7.70 7.77
N HIS A 207 26.18 8.78 7.20
CA HIS A 207 25.64 8.82 5.84
C HIS A 207 26.48 9.74 4.97
N THR A 208 26.65 9.36 3.70
CA THR A 208 27.34 10.16 2.69
C THR A 208 26.35 10.57 1.60
N PHE A 209 26.22 11.87 1.38
CA PHE A 209 25.29 12.44 0.40
C PHE A 209 26.01 13.14 -0.74
N THR A 210 25.48 12.97 -1.95
CA THR A 210 25.75 13.83 -3.11
C THR A 210 24.43 14.39 -3.64
N VAL A 211 24.51 15.45 -4.45
CA VAL A 211 23.33 16.02 -5.13
C VAL A 211 23.66 16.20 -6.60
N ARG A 212 22.72 15.86 -7.48
CA ARG A 212 22.79 16.19 -8.92
C ARG A 212 21.54 16.94 -9.35
N ALA A 213 21.70 17.82 -10.34
CA ALA A 213 20.58 18.52 -10.95
C ALA A 213 20.06 17.77 -12.17
N TYR A 214 18.78 17.94 -12.49
CA TYR A 214 18.19 17.51 -13.76
C TYR A 214 17.40 18.64 -14.41
N ASP A 215 17.37 18.67 -15.74
CA ASP A 215 16.67 19.69 -16.53
C ASP A 215 15.24 19.25 -16.92
N THR A 216 14.52 20.11 -17.64
CA THR A 216 13.17 19.83 -18.14
C THR A 216 13.13 18.77 -19.25
N SER A 217 14.28 18.47 -19.85
CA SER A 217 14.49 17.41 -20.85
C SER A 217 14.96 16.10 -20.20
N ASN A 218 15.02 16.06 -18.87
CA ASN A 218 15.42 14.92 -18.06
C ASN A 218 16.91 14.52 -18.22
N ASN A 219 17.78 15.43 -18.66
CA ASN A 219 19.22 15.21 -18.63
C ASN A 219 19.73 15.35 -17.19
N ARG A 220 20.57 14.41 -16.71
CA ARG A 220 21.17 14.48 -15.38
C ARG A 220 22.58 15.05 -15.47
N GLY A 221 22.83 16.07 -14.66
CA GLY A 221 24.15 16.63 -14.44
C GLY A 221 25.08 15.70 -13.64
N PRO A 222 26.38 16.03 -13.58
CA PRO A 222 27.29 15.38 -12.66
C PRO A 222 26.89 15.64 -11.20
N GLU A 223 27.24 14.69 -10.32
CA GLU A 223 27.07 14.85 -8.88
C GLU A 223 27.98 15.93 -8.30
N SER A 224 27.51 16.57 -7.22
CA SER A 224 28.28 17.48 -6.39
C SER A 224 29.47 16.79 -5.70
N GLY A 225 30.30 17.58 -5.02
CA GLY A 225 31.16 17.01 -3.97
C GLY A 225 30.32 16.36 -2.87
N ALA A 226 30.77 15.22 -2.35
CA ALA A 226 30.09 14.52 -1.28
C ALA A 226 30.23 15.23 0.08
N VAL A 227 29.20 15.12 0.92
CA VAL A 227 29.23 15.52 2.33
C VAL A 227 28.88 14.32 3.21
N THR A 228 29.48 14.25 4.39
CA THR A 228 29.12 13.23 5.39
C THR A 228 28.40 13.87 6.57
N ALA A 229 27.40 13.16 7.09
CA ALA A 229 26.68 13.50 8.31
C ALA A 229 26.57 12.25 9.19
N THR A 230 26.62 12.41 10.50
CA THR A 230 26.28 11.33 11.44
C THR A 230 24.99 11.73 12.12
N THR A 231 23.97 10.89 12.02
CA THR A 231 22.72 11.06 12.79
C THR A 231 23.01 11.01 14.28
N ASP A 232 22.22 11.75 15.05
CA ASP A 232 22.39 11.78 16.50
C ASP A 232 22.06 10.42 17.12
N ALA A 233 22.47 10.23 18.37
CA ALA A 233 21.96 9.13 19.16
C ALA A 233 20.45 9.21 19.25
N ASP A 234 19.80 8.06 19.12
CA ASP A 234 18.41 7.96 19.52
C ASP A 234 18.32 8.39 20.99
N GLY A 235 17.43 9.34 21.29
CA GLY A 235 17.23 9.85 22.64
C GLY A 235 16.67 8.79 23.60
N GLY A 236 16.50 7.55 23.15
CA GLY A 236 15.67 6.56 23.79
C GLY A 236 14.21 6.91 23.59
N GLY A 237 13.82 7.29 22.36
CA GLY A 237 12.45 7.08 21.91
C GLY A 237 12.17 5.58 22.07
N PRO A 238 11.00 5.19 22.57
CA PRO A 238 10.84 3.85 23.08
C PRO A 238 11.09 2.86 21.92
N THR A 239 12.10 2.00 22.03
CA THR A 239 11.78 0.60 21.79
C THR A 239 10.64 0.36 22.76
N ASP A 240 9.39 0.54 22.33
CA ASP A 240 8.23 0.37 23.20
C ASP A 240 8.56 -0.86 24.01
N PRO A 241 8.62 -0.78 25.36
CA PRO A 241 8.64 -2.02 26.11
C PRO A 241 7.51 -2.81 25.47
N PRO A 242 7.73 -4.07 25.05
CA PRO A 242 6.92 -4.71 24.03
C PRO A 242 5.41 -4.51 24.18
N GLN A 243 4.94 -4.26 25.42
CA GLN A 243 3.64 -3.90 25.96
C GLN A 243 3.06 -2.47 25.75
N GLU A 244 3.67 -1.58 24.95
CA GLU A 244 3.16 -0.20 24.73
C GLU A 244 2.81 0.16 23.27
N ARG A 245 2.82 -0.83 22.35
CA ARG A 245 2.55 -0.55 20.94
C ARG A 245 1.11 -0.06 20.73
N ARG A 246 0.98 1.02 19.97
CA ARG A 246 -0.28 1.63 19.55
C ARG A 246 -0.26 1.74 18.04
N VAL A 247 -0.84 0.74 17.38
CA VAL A 247 -0.81 0.56 15.93
C VAL A 247 -2.14 1.02 15.35
N ALA A 248 -2.15 1.90 14.35
CA ALA A 248 -3.38 2.35 13.71
C ALA A 248 -3.40 2.00 12.22
N TYR A 249 -4.50 1.40 11.75
CA TYR A 249 -4.77 1.34 10.32
C TYR A 249 -5.30 2.67 9.81
N PHE A 250 -4.60 3.26 8.84
CA PHE A 250 -5.04 4.42 8.08
C PHE A 250 -5.51 3.97 6.69
N THR A 251 -6.78 4.21 6.36
CA THR A 251 -7.36 3.76 5.09
C THR A 251 -7.07 4.74 3.95
N GLN A 252 -6.53 4.25 2.83
CA GLN A 252 -6.24 4.99 1.60
C GLN A 252 -7.47 5.79 1.14
N TRP A 253 -8.64 5.14 1.15
CA TRP A 253 -9.91 5.73 0.71
C TRP A 253 -10.57 6.63 1.77
N GLY A 254 -10.01 6.73 2.98
CA GLY A 254 -10.51 7.56 4.08
C GLY A 254 -10.62 9.05 3.72
N ILE A 255 -9.81 9.50 2.76
CA ILE A 255 -9.77 10.91 2.34
C ILE A 255 -10.98 11.38 1.51
N TYR A 256 -11.83 10.46 1.07
CA TYR A 256 -12.98 10.77 0.20
C TYR A 256 -14.26 11.02 1.02
N ASP A 257 -15.24 10.13 0.93
CA ASP A 257 -16.55 10.32 1.58
C ASP A 257 -16.46 10.34 3.11
N ARG A 258 -15.44 9.68 3.67
CA ARG A 258 -15.11 9.71 5.10
C ARG A 258 -14.51 11.05 5.53
N GLY A 259 -13.88 11.77 4.61
CA GLY A 259 -13.27 13.07 4.84
C GLY A 259 -12.17 13.07 5.91
N TYR A 260 -11.49 11.95 6.11
CA TYR A 260 -10.43 11.78 7.11
C TYR A 260 -9.06 11.83 6.43
N LEU A 261 -8.26 12.82 6.78
CA LEU A 261 -6.94 13.10 6.23
C LEU A 261 -5.85 12.74 7.24
N VAL A 262 -4.59 12.60 6.80
CA VAL A 262 -3.46 12.34 7.71
C VAL A 262 -3.32 13.46 8.75
N ASN A 263 -3.61 14.72 8.39
CA ASN A 263 -3.62 15.85 9.33
C ASN A 263 -4.67 15.72 10.45
N ASP A 264 -5.71 14.90 10.29
CA ASP A 264 -6.68 14.64 11.36
C ASP A 264 -6.05 13.84 12.52
N LEU A 265 -4.98 13.06 12.26
CA LEU A 265 -4.18 12.45 13.33
C LEU A 265 -3.51 13.52 14.20
N VAL A 266 -3.03 14.60 13.59
CA VAL A 266 -2.39 15.72 14.31
C VAL A 266 -3.43 16.53 15.07
N THR A 267 -4.51 16.94 14.40
CA THR A 267 -5.50 17.85 15.00
C THR A 267 -6.32 17.19 16.11
N SER A 268 -6.53 15.87 16.05
CA SER A 268 -7.15 15.09 17.14
C SER A 268 -6.20 14.81 18.31
N GLY A 269 -4.89 14.99 18.14
CA GLY A 269 -3.87 14.55 19.10
C GLY A 269 -3.65 13.03 19.10
N THR A 270 -4.08 12.33 18.06
CA THR A 270 -3.82 10.88 17.91
C THR A 270 -2.36 10.60 17.55
N ALA A 271 -1.76 11.43 16.69
CA ALA A 271 -0.41 11.21 16.17
C ALA A 271 0.67 11.09 17.25
N GLU A 272 0.60 11.91 18.31
CA GLU A 272 1.58 11.87 19.43
C GLU A 272 1.50 10.60 20.29
N LYS A 273 0.41 9.83 20.16
CA LYS A 273 0.15 8.61 20.93
C LYS A 273 0.50 7.35 20.14
N LEU A 274 0.49 7.43 18.81
CA LEU A 274 0.75 6.28 17.97
C LEU A 274 2.23 5.95 17.96
N THR A 275 2.50 4.65 17.87
CA THR A 275 3.85 4.15 17.66
C THR A 275 4.00 3.63 16.24
N HIS A 276 2.91 3.12 15.65
CA HIS A 276 2.88 2.62 14.28
C HIS A 276 1.62 3.06 13.54
N ILE A 277 1.75 3.26 12.23
CA ILE A 277 0.64 3.32 11.28
C ILE A 277 0.81 2.19 10.26
N ASN A 278 -0.22 1.38 10.08
CA ASN A 278 -0.35 0.50 8.92
C ASN A 278 -1.17 1.22 7.86
N TYR A 279 -0.56 1.56 6.72
CA TYR A 279 -1.28 2.18 5.61
C TYR A 279 -2.02 1.10 4.81
N ALA A 280 -3.35 1.16 4.82
CA ALA A 280 -4.23 0.22 4.14
C ALA A 280 -4.65 0.77 2.76
N PHE A 281 -4.32 0.15 1.63
CA PHE A 281 -3.49 -1.05 1.49
C PHE A 281 -2.58 -0.90 0.28
N GLY A 282 -1.53 -1.72 0.24
CA GLY A 282 -0.83 -2.09 -0.99
C GLY A 282 -1.47 -3.34 -1.60
N ASN A 283 -1.42 -3.45 -2.94
CA ASN A 283 -2.01 -4.57 -3.67
C ASN A 283 -0.96 -5.35 -4.45
N ILE A 284 -1.27 -6.61 -4.73
CA ILE A 284 -0.46 -7.55 -5.52
C ILE A 284 -1.24 -7.89 -6.78
N ASN A 285 -0.60 -7.80 -7.95
CA ASN A 285 -1.25 -8.14 -9.21
C ASN A 285 -1.31 -9.66 -9.43
N ALA A 286 -2.00 -10.09 -10.49
CA ALA A 286 -2.12 -11.51 -10.85
C ALA A 286 -0.79 -12.21 -11.23
N ASN A 287 0.31 -11.48 -11.41
CA ASN A 287 1.65 -12.06 -11.61
C ASN A 287 2.41 -12.28 -10.28
N GLY A 288 1.81 -11.87 -9.16
CA GLY A 288 2.40 -11.93 -7.83
C GLY A 288 3.37 -10.78 -7.55
N GLU A 289 3.08 -9.56 -8.03
CA GLU A 289 3.96 -8.39 -7.83
C GLU A 289 3.20 -7.26 -7.15
N CYS A 290 3.85 -6.57 -6.21
CA CYS A 290 3.37 -5.29 -5.73
C CYS A 290 3.32 -4.29 -6.88
N PHE A 291 2.22 -3.55 -6.96
CA PHE A 291 2.02 -2.55 -8.00
C PHE A 291 1.20 -1.38 -7.47
N MET A 292 1.31 -0.24 -8.13
CA MET A 292 0.37 0.87 -7.94
C MET A 292 -0.31 1.17 -9.27
N ALA A 293 -1.60 1.49 -9.18
CA ALA A 293 -2.42 1.89 -10.31
C ALA A 293 -3.42 2.95 -9.84
N ASN A 294 -3.99 3.71 -10.77
CA ASN A 294 -5.19 4.50 -10.51
C ASN A 294 -6.38 3.81 -11.19
N GLN A 295 -6.84 2.70 -10.61
CA GLN A 295 -7.88 1.86 -11.19
C GLN A 295 -8.78 1.29 -10.08
N LEU A 296 -10.07 1.58 -10.19
CA LEU A 296 -11.08 1.12 -9.24
C LEU A 296 -10.97 -0.40 -8.99
N GLY A 297 -10.87 -0.77 -7.71
CA GLY A 297 -10.74 -2.15 -7.25
C GLY A 297 -9.33 -2.74 -7.37
N GLN A 298 -8.36 -2.01 -7.91
CA GLN A 298 -6.98 -2.47 -8.13
C GLN A 298 -5.95 -1.57 -7.43
N GLY A 299 -6.20 -0.26 -7.35
CA GLY A 299 -5.36 0.69 -6.63
C GLY A 299 -5.85 2.14 -6.83
N ASP A 300 -5.37 3.06 -5.99
CA ASP A 300 -5.72 4.48 -6.05
C ASP A 300 -4.47 5.37 -5.90
N ALA A 301 -3.64 5.38 -6.95
CA ALA A 301 -2.48 6.24 -7.03
C ALA A 301 -2.81 7.74 -6.86
N TRP A 302 -4.06 8.15 -7.12
CA TRP A 302 -4.49 9.52 -6.85
C TRP A 302 -4.54 9.80 -5.34
N ALA A 303 -5.16 8.93 -4.55
CA ALA A 303 -5.11 9.05 -3.09
C ALA A 303 -3.70 8.90 -2.53
N ASP A 304 -2.95 7.92 -3.03
CA ASP A 304 -1.62 7.57 -2.50
C ASP A 304 -0.61 8.69 -2.70
N TYR A 305 -0.44 9.19 -3.94
CA TYR A 305 0.62 10.15 -4.26
C TYR A 305 0.29 11.19 -5.34
N GLY A 306 -0.95 11.21 -5.85
CA GLY A 306 -1.37 12.15 -6.89
C GLY A 306 -2.08 13.41 -6.38
N ARG A 307 -2.89 13.30 -5.33
CA ARG A 307 -3.75 14.37 -4.80
C ARG A 307 -2.93 15.46 -4.13
N SER A 308 -3.02 16.70 -4.62
CA SER A 308 -2.49 17.87 -3.92
C SER A 308 -3.33 18.25 -2.70
N PHE A 309 -2.66 18.58 -1.60
CA PHE A 309 -3.24 19.11 -0.36
C PHE A 309 -3.02 20.63 -0.29
N GLY A 310 -4.04 21.37 0.16
CA GLY A 310 -3.88 22.79 0.48
C GLY A 310 -3.30 22.96 1.88
N ALA A 311 -2.74 24.13 2.18
CA ALA A 311 -2.11 24.44 3.47
C ALA A 311 -2.97 24.17 4.73
N ALA A 312 -4.30 24.15 4.62
CA ALA A 312 -5.18 23.83 5.76
C ALA A 312 -5.33 22.31 5.99
N ASP A 313 -5.13 21.53 4.93
CA ASP A 313 -5.30 20.08 4.90
C ASP A 313 -3.96 19.36 5.10
N SER A 314 -2.83 20.04 4.83
CA SER A 314 -1.49 19.48 4.97
C SER A 314 -1.03 19.38 6.43
N VAL A 315 -0.25 18.34 6.74
CA VAL A 315 0.27 18.05 8.09
C VAL A 315 1.24 19.14 8.56
N ASP A 316 2.09 19.66 7.67
CA ASP A 316 3.06 20.70 8.00
C ASP A 316 2.50 22.14 7.87
N GLY A 317 1.24 22.27 7.42
CA GLY A 317 0.59 23.55 7.15
C GLY A 317 1.02 24.24 5.84
N VAL A 318 1.71 23.54 4.94
CA VAL A 318 2.19 24.01 3.64
C VAL A 318 1.45 23.29 2.52
N GLY A 319 0.92 24.05 1.56
CA GLY A 319 0.21 23.44 0.44
C GLY A 319 1.15 22.81 -0.58
N ASP A 320 0.78 21.65 -1.09
CA ASP A 320 1.50 20.94 -2.15
C ASP A 320 1.58 21.78 -3.43
N THR A 321 2.69 21.65 -4.17
CA THR A 321 2.81 22.18 -5.52
C THR A 321 2.54 21.11 -6.58
N TRP A 322 2.18 21.54 -7.79
CA TRP A 322 1.82 20.62 -8.88
C TRP A 322 3.04 19.87 -9.47
N ASP A 323 4.24 20.36 -9.20
CA ASP A 323 5.52 19.89 -9.75
C ASP A 323 6.36 19.09 -8.74
N GLN A 324 5.86 18.86 -7.51
CA GLN A 324 6.56 18.02 -6.55
C GLN A 324 6.42 16.52 -6.88
N ASP A 325 7.47 15.78 -6.55
CA ASP A 325 7.66 14.36 -6.83
C ASP A 325 6.72 13.45 -6.02
N LEU A 326 6.24 13.90 -4.87
CA LEU A 326 5.33 13.14 -4.02
C LEU A 326 4.23 14.04 -3.46
N ARG A 327 2.98 13.64 -3.65
CA ARG A 327 1.79 14.27 -3.04
C ARG A 327 1.00 13.21 -2.27
N GLY A 328 -0.32 13.38 -2.15
CA GLY A 328 -1.21 12.35 -1.64
C GLY A 328 -0.96 12.01 -0.18
N ASN A 329 -1.54 10.90 0.26
CA ASN A 329 -1.33 10.38 1.61
C ASN A 329 0.16 10.11 1.90
N PHE A 330 0.94 9.69 0.90
CA PHE A 330 2.36 9.36 1.09
C PHE A 330 3.19 10.60 1.45
N ASN A 331 2.94 11.75 0.80
CA ASN A 331 3.60 12.99 1.21
C ASN A 331 3.18 13.40 2.62
N GLN A 332 1.90 13.25 2.95
CA GLN A 332 1.39 13.63 4.25
C GLN A 332 1.92 12.71 5.38
N LEU A 333 2.13 11.42 5.10
CA LEU A 333 2.81 10.50 6.01
C LEU A 333 4.29 10.86 6.19
N ARG A 334 4.97 11.29 5.11
CA ARG A 334 6.35 11.81 5.19
C ARG A 334 6.44 13.02 6.11
N GLU A 335 5.55 14.00 5.92
CA GLU A 335 5.44 15.19 6.79
C GLU A 335 5.10 14.81 8.23
N LEU A 336 4.24 13.81 8.44
CA LEU A 336 3.90 13.30 9.77
C LEU A 336 5.12 12.74 10.48
N LYS A 337 5.95 11.93 9.80
CA LYS A 337 7.19 11.41 10.36
C LYS A 337 8.24 12.49 10.61
N GLU A 338 8.24 13.58 9.83
CA GLU A 338 9.10 14.74 10.13
C GLU A 338 8.69 15.43 11.45
N MET A 339 7.39 15.42 11.79
CA MET A 339 6.86 15.94 13.05
C MET A 339 6.99 14.96 14.22
N TYR A 340 6.86 13.66 13.95
CA TYR A 340 6.91 12.55 14.92
C TYR A 340 7.97 11.53 14.48
N PRO A 341 9.27 11.79 14.71
CA PRO A 341 10.37 11.01 14.14
C PRO A 341 10.47 9.57 14.64
N ASP A 342 9.80 9.24 15.75
CA ASP A 342 9.76 7.90 16.33
C ASP A 342 8.59 7.05 15.75
N LEU A 343 7.64 7.68 15.05
CA LEU A 343 6.50 7.02 14.44
C LEU A 343 6.95 6.14 13.28
N LYS A 344 6.56 4.86 13.31
CA LYS A 344 6.76 3.91 12.22
C LYS A 344 5.56 3.88 11.29
N VAL A 345 5.81 3.73 9.99
CA VAL A 345 4.75 3.58 9.00
C VAL A 345 5.02 2.35 8.16
N ASN A 346 4.17 1.33 8.24
CA ASN A 346 4.27 0.10 7.44
C ASN A 346 3.22 0.13 6.33
N ILE A 347 3.58 -0.35 5.14
CA ILE A 347 2.59 -0.60 4.08
C ILE A 347 1.95 -1.96 4.35
N SER A 348 0.63 -1.98 4.55
CA SER A 348 -0.11 -3.24 4.74
C SER A 348 -0.53 -3.79 3.39
N LEU A 349 -0.09 -5.01 3.06
CA LEU A 349 -0.39 -5.68 1.80
C LEU A 349 -1.59 -6.59 1.98
N GLY A 350 -2.64 -6.40 1.17
CA GLY A 350 -3.81 -7.27 1.16
C GLY A 350 -5.04 -6.67 1.83
N GLY A 351 -5.47 -7.26 2.94
CA GLY A 351 -6.79 -7.11 3.52
C GLY A 351 -7.85 -7.92 2.77
N TRP A 352 -9.10 -7.81 3.22
CA TRP A 352 -10.24 -8.60 2.76
C TRP A 352 -10.32 -8.74 1.23
N THR A 353 -10.27 -7.64 0.48
CA THR A 353 -10.50 -7.67 -0.99
C THR A 353 -9.24 -7.84 -1.83
N TRP A 354 -8.05 -7.55 -1.31
CA TRP A 354 -6.79 -7.62 -2.07
C TRP A 354 -5.91 -8.83 -1.69
N SER A 355 -6.47 -9.75 -0.90
CA SER A 355 -5.86 -11.05 -0.61
C SER A 355 -5.89 -12.05 -1.79
N GLU A 356 -6.54 -11.72 -2.91
CA GLU A 356 -6.83 -12.64 -4.02
C GLU A 356 -5.59 -13.37 -4.56
N HIS A 357 -4.48 -12.65 -4.71
CA HIS A 357 -3.30 -13.14 -5.43
C HIS A 357 -2.16 -13.65 -4.53
N PHE A 358 -2.32 -13.63 -3.19
CA PHE A 358 -1.27 -14.10 -2.28
C PHE A 358 -0.92 -15.58 -2.47
N SER A 359 -1.93 -16.45 -2.60
CA SER A 359 -1.68 -17.90 -2.77
C SER A 359 -0.85 -18.21 -4.02
N ASP A 360 -1.04 -17.44 -5.11
CA ASP A 360 -0.23 -17.58 -6.33
C ASP A 360 1.18 -17.00 -6.15
N ALA A 361 1.29 -15.85 -5.48
CA ALA A 361 2.57 -15.21 -5.18
C ALA A 361 3.45 -16.04 -4.24
N ALA A 362 2.86 -16.74 -3.28
CA ALA A 362 3.56 -17.57 -2.29
C ALA A 362 4.04 -18.94 -2.85
N LEU A 363 3.47 -19.38 -3.98
CA LEU A 363 3.47 -20.79 -4.42
C LEU A 363 4.86 -21.39 -4.71
N THR A 364 5.76 -20.65 -5.35
CA THR A 364 7.11 -21.12 -5.70
C THR A 364 8.17 -20.15 -5.21
N ALA A 365 9.42 -20.60 -5.10
CA ALA A 365 10.52 -19.71 -4.74
C ALA A 365 10.63 -18.52 -5.70
N GLU A 366 10.48 -18.77 -7.00
CA GLU A 366 10.55 -17.72 -8.03
C GLU A 366 9.35 -16.76 -8.02
N SER A 367 8.19 -17.16 -7.49
CA SER A 367 7.05 -16.25 -7.31
C SER A 367 7.21 -15.41 -6.05
N ARG A 368 7.73 -15.99 -4.97
CA ARG A 368 8.03 -15.27 -3.72
C ARG A 368 9.10 -14.22 -3.93
N GLU A 369 10.22 -14.58 -4.55
CA GLU A 369 11.31 -13.64 -4.86
C GLU A 369 10.80 -12.44 -5.68
N ARG A 370 9.92 -12.71 -6.67
CA ARG A 370 9.30 -11.68 -7.50
C ARG A 370 8.35 -10.78 -6.71
N MET A 371 7.51 -11.36 -5.86
CA MET A 371 6.64 -10.59 -4.97
C MET A 371 7.48 -9.67 -4.08
N VAL A 372 8.37 -10.26 -3.29
CA VAL A 372 9.14 -9.52 -2.29
C VAL A 372 10.00 -8.43 -2.92
N SER A 373 10.72 -8.74 -4.01
CA SER A 373 11.58 -7.74 -4.67
C SER A 373 10.78 -6.58 -5.25
N SER A 374 9.60 -6.82 -5.82
CA SER A 374 8.73 -5.74 -6.32
C SER A 374 8.17 -4.86 -5.20
N CYS A 375 7.82 -5.44 -4.05
CA CYS A 375 7.33 -4.71 -2.89
C CYS A 375 8.44 -3.85 -2.25
N VAL A 376 9.63 -4.42 -2.11
CA VAL A 376 10.82 -3.72 -1.61
C VAL A 376 11.18 -2.53 -2.52
N ASP A 377 11.22 -2.74 -3.84
CA ASP A 377 11.51 -1.68 -4.81
C ASP A 377 10.48 -0.55 -4.76
N GLN A 378 9.19 -0.90 -4.81
CA GLN A 378 8.15 0.11 -4.89
C GLN A 378 7.98 0.90 -3.59
N PHE A 379 7.94 0.22 -2.44
CA PHE A 379 7.57 0.86 -1.17
C PHE A 379 8.76 1.23 -0.29
N LEU A 380 9.80 0.39 -0.20
CA LEU A 380 10.92 0.64 0.72
C LEU A 380 12.06 1.44 0.08
N ARG A 381 12.32 1.20 -1.21
CA ARG A 381 13.16 2.10 -2.04
C ARG A 381 12.38 3.31 -2.54
N GLY A 382 11.04 3.26 -2.50
CA GLY A 382 10.18 4.37 -2.85
C GLY A 382 10.12 4.65 -4.36
N ASN A 383 10.38 3.65 -5.19
CA ASN A 383 10.37 3.77 -6.65
C ASN A 383 8.92 3.69 -7.18
N LEU A 384 8.20 4.81 -7.12
CA LEU A 384 6.81 4.86 -7.55
C LEU A 384 6.67 5.02 -9.07
N PRO A 385 5.68 4.38 -9.72
CA PRO A 385 5.31 4.70 -11.10
C PRO A 385 4.89 6.17 -11.25
N LEU A 386 5.23 6.79 -12.39
CA LEU A 386 4.81 8.17 -12.66
C LEU A 386 3.30 8.27 -12.87
N PHE A 387 2.65 9.14 -12.10
CA PHE A 387 1.23 9.43 -12.19
C PHE A 387 0.99 10.95 -11.98
N ASP A 388 0.40 11.59 -12.99
CA ASP A 388 0.09 13.03 -12.98
C ASP A 388 1.28 13.94 -12.60
N GLY A 389 2.48 13.57 -13.05
CA GLY A 389 3.72 14.30 -12.76
C GLY A 389 4.33 14.03 -11.37
N ALA A 390 3.67 13.25 -10.52
CA ALA A 390 4.22 12.73 -9.27
C ALA A 390 4.70 11.27 -9.45
N GLY A 391 5.51 10.79 -8.51
CA GLY A 391 6.21 9.52 -8.55
C GLY A 391 7.63 9.64 -9.15
N GLY A 392 8.24 8.48 -9.42
CA GLY A 392 9.62 8.37 -9.89
C GLY A 392 10.54 7.71 -8.86
N PRO A 393 11.81 7.48 -9.23
CA PRO A 393 12.78 6.82 -8.36
C PRO A 393 12.96 7.56 -7.03
N GLY A 394 12.90 6.82 -5.92
CA GLY A 394 13.10 7.37 -4.59
C GLY A 394 12.06 8.38 -4.11
N SER A 395 10.99 8.65 -4.89
CA SER A 395 10.00 9.69 -4.57
C SER A 395 9.30 9.45 -3.22
N ALA A 396 9.09 8.19 -2.83
CA ALA A 396 8.56 7.80 -1.52
C ALA A 396 9.59 7.19 -0.58
N TYR A 397 10.89 7.36 -0.84
CA TYR A 397 11.92 6.84 0.05
C TYR A 397 11.75 7.40 1.47
N GLY A 398 11.83 6.53 2.47
CA GLY A 398 11.66 6.92 3.88
C GLY A 398 10.22 7.13 4.34
N VAL A 399 9.22 7.03 3.45
CA VAL A 399 7.80 7.02 3.86
C VAL A 399 7.52 5.78 4.69
N PHE A 400 7.88 4.60 4.18
CA PHE A 400 7.64 3.32 4.85
C PHE A 400 8.88 2.79 5.58
N ASP A 401 8.65 2.20 6.76
CA ASP A 401 9.62 1.55 7.65
C ASP A 401 9.50 0.02 7.66
N GLY A 402 8.60 -0.54 6.87
CA GLY A 402 8.36 -1.98 6.89
C GLY A 402 7.19 -2.41 6.04
N ILE A 403 6.94 -3.71 6.07
CA ILE A 403 5.83 -4.40 5.40
C ILE A 403 4.96 -5.05 6.47
N ASP A 404 3.65 -4.83 6.38
CA ASP A 404 2.65 -5.61 7.10
C ASP A 404 1.94 -6.56 6.13
N LEU A 405 1.81 -7.82 6.49
CA LEU A 405 1.16 -8.85 5.68
C LEU A 405 -0.25 -9.12 6.19
N ASP A 406 -1.25 -8.71 5.43
CA ASP A 406 -2.66 -8.94 5.71
C ASP A 406 -3.27 -9.88 4.67
N TRP A 407 -2.82 -11.15 4.68
CA TRP A 407 -3.40 -12.21 3.84
C TRP A 407 -4.56 -12.88 4.57
N GLU A 408 -5.77 -12.67 4.06
CA GLU A 408 -7.01 -13.24 4.58
C GLU A 408 -7.59 -14.36 3.68
N TRP A 409 -7.27 -15.65 3.82
CA TRP A 409 -6.41 -16.29 4.80
C TRP A 409 -5.66 -17.46 4.13
N PRO A 410 -4.38 -17.70 4.46
CA PRO A 410 -3.68 -18.89 3.98
C PRO A 410 -4.44 -20.17 4.35
N GLY A 411 -4.68 -21.04 3.37
CA GLY A 411 -5.23 -22.38 3.61
C GLY A 411 -6.70 -22.43 4.07
N SER A 412 -7.40 -21.30 4.13
CA SER A 412 -8.76 -21.21 4.63
C SER A 412 -9.60 -20.15 3.91
N ALA A 413 -10.92 -20.15 4.14
CA ALA A 413 -11.83 -19.24 3.45
C ALA A 413 -11.73 -17.80 3.97
N GLY A 414 -11.59 -16.86 3.04
CA GLY A 414 -11.71 -15.41 3.24
C GLY A 414 -12.70 -14.83 2.23
N HIS A 415 -12.31 -13.74 1.54
CA HIS A 415 -13.11 -13.18 0.46
C HIS A 415 -13.34 -14.20 -0.68
N GLU A 416 -14.48 -14.12 -1.35
CA GLU A 416 -14.97 -15.15 -2.27
C GLU A 416 -14.10 -15.38 -3.52
N HIS A 417 -13.19 -14.46 -3.82
CA HIS A 417 -12.27 -14.56 -4.96
C HIS A 417 -10.91 -15.14 -4.59
N ASN A 418 -10.64 -15.37 -3.29
CA ASN A 418 -9.33 -15.83 -2.86
C ASN A 418 -9.08 -17.26 -3.31
N THR A 419 -7.87 -17.50 -3.82
CA THR A 419 -7.41 -18.85 -4.11
C THR A 419 -6.96 -19.49 -2.80
N ILE A 420 -7.47 -20.69 -2.52
CA ILE A 420 -7.21 -21.43 -1.28
C ILE A 420 -6.51 -22.74 -1.63
N ARG A 421 -5.32 -22.97 -1.07
CA ARG A 421 -4.54 -24.19 -1.24
C ARG A 421 -4.13 -24.78 0.11
N PRO A 422 -4.17 -26.10 0.30
CA PRO A 422 -3.63 -26.73 1.50
C PRO A 422 -2.14 -26.40 1.74
N GLU A 423 -1.37 -26.21 0.67
CA GLU A 423 0.05 -25.85 0.72
C GLU A 423 0.31 -24.39 1.13
N ASP A 424 -0.74 -23.56 1.25
CA ASP A 424 -0.60 -22.15 1.65
C ASP A 424 0.03 -22.01 3.03
N LYS A 425 -0.13 -23.01 3.92
CA LYS A 425 0.50 -23.01 5.25
C LYS A 425 2.02 -22.91 5.16
N GLU A 426 2.65 -23.86 4.46
CA GLU A 426 4.10 -23.87 4.30
C GLU A 426 4.57 -22.78 3.33
N ASN A 427 3.75 -22.42 2.34
CA ASN A 427 4.08 -21.36 1.39
C ASN A 427 4.08 -19.97 2.05
N PHE A 428 3.19 -19.71 3.01
CA PHE A 428 3.17 -18.46 3.76
C PHE A 428 4.43 -18.34 4.63
N THR A 429 4.81 -19.40 5.35
CA THR A 429 6.10 -19.46 6.08
C THR A 429 7.28 -19.15 5.16
N ALA A 430 7.32 -19.76 3.97
CA ALA A 430 8.39 -19.53 3.01
C ALA A 430 8.37 -18.11 2.39
N LEU A 431 7.21 -17.46 2.34
CA LEU A 431 7.06 -16.07 1.89
C LEU A 431 7.56 -15.09 2.95
N VAL A 432 7.22 -15.32 4.21
CA VAL A 432 7.72 -14.52 5.33
C VAL A 432 9.24 -14.60 5.43
N GLN A 433 9.80 -15.81 5.28
CA GLN A 433 11.26 -15.98 5.24
C GLN A 433 11.91 -15.21 4.07
N GLU A 434 11.32 -15.25 2.87
CA GLU A 434 11.82 -14.49 1.71
C GLU A 434 11.77 -12.97 1.96
N PHE A 435 10.70 -12.47 2.59
CA PHE A 435 10.64 -11.07 3.02
C PHE A 435 11.78 -10.75 3.98
N ARG A 436 11.95 -11.52 5.07
CA ARG A 436 13.00 -11.26 6.06
C ARG A 436 14.39 -11.28 5.45
N ASP A 437 14.69 -12.25 4.59
CA ASP A 437 15.97 -12.35 3.88
C ASP A 437 16.28 -11.10 3.02
N GLN A 438 15.29 -10.59 2.27
CA GLN A 438 15.47 -9.38 1.45
C GLN A 438 15.48 -8.09 2.28
N LEU A 439 14.72 -8.04 3.38
CA LEU A 439 14.77 -6.93 4.32
C LEU A 439 16.14 -6.84 4.98
N ASP A 440 16.71 -7.94 5.50
CA ASP A 440 18.06 -7.98 6.08
C ASP A 440 19.14 -7.50 5.11
N ALA A 441 19.00 -7.87 3.83
CA ALA A 441 19.89 -7.40 2.77
C ALA A 441 19.76 -5.88 2.56
N LEU A 442 18.52 -5.36 2.56
CA LEU A 442 18.25 -3.93 2.44
C LEU A 442 18.72 -3.14 3.67
N GLU A 443 18.60 -3.69 4.87
CA GLU A 443 19.13 -3.10 6.10
C GLU A 443 20.66 -2.97 6.04
N THR A 444 21.33 -4.02 5.55
CA THR A 444 22.79 -3.99 5.35
C THR A 444 23.20 -2.92 4.34
N GLU A 445 22.42 -2.75 3.27
CA GLU A 445 22.71 -1.77 2.21
C GLU A 445 22.44 -0.33 2.65
N THR A 446 21.29 -0.08 3.26
CA THR A 446 20.80 1.26 3.56
C THR A 446 21.17 1.73 4.97
N SER A 447 21.63 0.81 5.81
CA SER A 447 21.77 0.98 7.26
C SER A 447 20.47 1.34 7.98
N ARG A 448 19.31 1.29 7.33
CA ARG A 448 17.99 1.44 7.96
C ARG A 448 17.58 0.12 8.62
N GLN A 449 16.61 0.17 9.54
CA GLN A 449 15.94 -1.01 10.07
C GLN A 449 14.56 -1.11 9.43
N TYR A 450 14.12 -2.33 9.09
CA TYR A 450 12.82 -2.56 8.49
C TYR A 450 12.01 -3.61 9.23
N GLU A 451 10.77 -3.28 9.52
CA GLU A 451 9.84 -4.17 10.20
C GLU A 451 9.14 -5.11 9.22
N LEU A 452 8.90 -6.34 9.68
CA LEU A 452 8.00 -7.30 9.08
C LEU A 452 6.93 -7.68 10.10
N THR A 453 5.67 -7.38 9.79
CA THR A 453 4.52 -7.62 10.67
C THR A 453 3.40 -8.31 9.90
N ALA A 454 2.36 -8.76 10.60
CA ALA A 454 1.18 -9.34 9.96
C ALA A 454 -0.09 -9.15 10.78
N PHE A 455 -1.24 -9.07 10.10
CA PHE A 455 -2.56 -9.18 10.71
C PHE A 455 -3.09 -10.62 10.61
N LEU A 456 -3.43 -11.21 11.75
CA LEU A 456 -3.73 -12.64 11.85
C LEU A 456 -5.16 -12.90 12.40
N PRO A 457 -5.80 -14.03 12.00
CA PRO A 457 -7.23 -14.24 12.20
C PRO A 457 -7.64 -14.55 13.63
N ALA A 458 -8.90 -14.24 13.95
CA ALA A 458 -9.50 -14.58 15.25
C ALA A 458 -9.69 -16.09 15.47
N ASP A 459 -9.91 -16.83 14.38
CA ASP A 459 -10.41 -18.20 14.37
C ASP A 459 -9.29 -19.25 14.57
N PRO A 460 -9.30 -20.04 15.66
CA PRO A 460 -8.33 -21.10 15.90
C PRO A 460 -8.20 -22.13 14.77
N GLU A 461 -9.26 -22.38 13.99
CA GLU A 461 -9.21 -23.27 12.83
C GLU A 461 -8.40 -22.66 11.68
N LYS A 462 -8.61 -21.37 11.38
CA LYS A 462 -7.80 -20.65 10.37
C LYS A 462 -6.33 -20.58 10.77
N ILE A 463 -6.05 -20.32 12.05
CA ILE A 463 -4.68 -20.35 12.58
C ILE A 463 -4.04 -21.73 12.32
N GLU A 464 -4.76 -22.82 12.61
CA GLU A 464 -4.25 -24.17 12.39
C GLU A 464 -4.01 -24.49 10.91
N LEU A 465 -4.90 -24.03 10.03
CA LEU A 465 -4.83 -24.33 8.60
C LEU A 465 -3.79 -23.50 7.87
N GLY A 466 -3.49 -22.28 8.31
CA GLY A 466 -2.70 -21.32 7.54
C GLY A 466 -1.32 -20.97 8.11
N PHE A 467 -1.05 -21.21 9.40
CA PHE A 467 0.07 -20.54 10.06
C PHE A 467 0.97 -21.48 10.87
N GLU A 468 2.25 -21.52 10.55
CA GLU A 468 3.29 -22.21 11.33
C GLU A 468 3.91 -21.25 12.37
N MET A 469 3.13 -20.87 13.38
CA MET A 469 3.49 -19.79 14.34
C MET A 469 4.93 -19.88 14.89
N PRO A 470 5.46 -21.04 15.33
CA PRO A 470 6.84 -21.10 15.84
C PRO A 470 7.91 -20.72 14.83
N GLN A 471 7.67 -20.95 13.53
CA GLN A 471 8.57 -20.57 12.44
C GLN A 471 8.33 -19.12 12.03
N LEU A 472 7.08 -18.72 11.91
CA LEU A 472 6.71 -17.35 11.52
C LEU A 472 7.26 -16.30 12.51
N MET A 473 7.16 -16.58 13.81
CA MET A 473 7.61 -15.64 14.85
C MET A 473 9.14 -15.48 14.92
N THR A 474 9.94 -16.25 14.17
CA THR A 474 11.39 -15.97 14.09
C THR A 474 11.70 -14.80 13.16
N ASP A 475 10.77 -14.49 12.26
CA ASP A 475 10.97 -13.57 11.14
C ASP A 475 10.09 -12.32 11.27
N PHE A 476 9.01 -12.38 12.05
CA PHE A 476 8.18 -11.23 12.40
C PHE A 476 8.71 -10.46 13.62
N ASP A 477 8.60 -9.14 13.57
CA ASP A 477 8.88 -8.25 14.70
C ASP A 477 7.75 -8.30 15.75
N PHE A 478 6.51 -8.34 15.28
CA PHE A 478 5.31 -8.62 16.07
C PHE A 478 4.13 -8.95 15.14
N ILE A 479 3.05 -9.47 15.70
CA ILE A 479 1.80 -9.73 15.00
C ILE A 479 0.67 -8.91 15.61
N THR A 480 -0.29 -8.50 14.77
CA THR A 480 -1.57 -7.95 15.22
C THR A 480 -2.63 -9.04 15.10
N VAL A 481 -3.46 -9.20 16.13
CA VAL A 481 -4.45 -10.30 16.18
C VAL A 481 -5.87 -9.74 16.17
N GLN A 482 -6.73 -10.32 15.34
CA GLN A 482 -8.13 -9.88 15.19
C GLN A 482 -8.92 -10.03 16.50
N GLY A 483 -9.22 -8.91 17.16
CA GLY A 483 -10.05 -8.83 18.36
C GLY A 483 -11.49 -8.35 18.12
N TYR A 484 -11.96 -8.47 16.88
CA TYR A 484 -13.23 -7.95 16.38
C TYR A 484 -13.77 -8.84 15.25
N ASP A 485 -14.91 -8.46 14.68
CA ASP A 485 -15.59 -9.21 13.60
C ASP A 485 -15.98 -10.65 13.95
N TYR A 486 -16.17 -10.92 15.25
CA TYR A 486 -16.64 -12.23 15.72
C TYR A 486 -18.05 -12.55 15.21
N HIS A 487 -18.90 -11.52 15.12
CA HIS A 487 -20.26 -11.63 14.62
C HIS A 487 -20.65 -10.35 13.86
N GLY A 488 -21.44 -10.48 12.80
CA GLY A 488 -21.82 -9.34 11.96
C GLY A 488 -23.06 -9.55 11.11
N GLY A 489 -23.37 -8.55 10.28
CA GLY A 489 -24.58 -8.52 9.43
C GLY A 489 -24.69 -9.65 8.38
N TRP A 490 -23.67 -10.48 8.23
CA TRP A 490 -23.69 -11.74 7.47
C TRP A 490 -24.44 -12.87 8.19
N GLU A 491 -24.65 -12.73 9.50
CA GLU A 491 -25.48 -13.61 10.32
C GLU A 491 -26.89 -13.06 10.51
N THR A 492 -27.82 -13.97 10.83
CA THR A 492 -29.22 -13.65 11.12
C THR A 492 -29.51 -13.52 12.61
N THR A 493 -28.49 -13.50 13.47
CA THR A 493 -28.63 -13.40 14.93
C THR A 493 -27.75 -12.26 15.41
N ALA A 494 -28.34 -11.30 16.13
CA ALA A 494 -27.58 -10.22 16.74
C ALA A 494 -26.71 -10.74 17.88
N ASN A 495 -25.43 -10.36 17.90
CA ASN A 495 -24.43 -10.88 18.83
C ASN A 495 -23.33 -9.84 19.09
N HIS A 496 -22.35 -10.12 19.95
CA HIS A 496 -21.21 -9.29 20.25
C HIS A 496 -20.14 -9.43 19.17
N GLN A 497 -19.62 -8.32 18.63
CA GLN A 497 -18.62 -8.40 17.58
C GLN A 497 -17.17 -8.49 18.08
N SER A 498 -16.93 -8.16 19.36
CA SER A 498 -15.58 -7.89 19.87
C SER A 498 -15.47 -8.15 21.39
N ASN A 499 -16.26 -9.07 21.94
CA ASN A 499 -16.25 -9.40 23.38
C ASN A 499 -14.87 -9.92 23.84
N LEU A 500 -14.42 -9.47 25.03
CA LEU A 500 -13.19 -9.95 25.66
C LEU A 500 -13.29 -11.42 26.05
N LEU A 501 -14.38 -11.76 26.74
CA LEU A 501 -14.65 -13.10 27.26
C LEU A 501 -15.86 -13.69 26.54
N LEU A 502 -15.89 -15.02 26.42
CA LEU A 502 -17.03 -15.72 25.84
C LEU A 502 -18.28 -15.51 26.68
N ASP A 503 -19.37 -15.05 26.05
CA ASP A 503 -20.69 -15.09 26.69
C ASP A 503 -21.20 -16.55 26.69
N PRO A 504 -21.44 -17.18 27.86
CA PRO A 504 -21.98 -18.53 27.92
C PRO A 504 -23.40 -18.67 27.35
N ALA A 505 -24.10 -17.55 27.09
CA ALA A 505 -25.41 -17.52 26.46
C ALA A 505 -25.35 -17.39 24.92
N ASP A 506 -24.16 -17.25 24.32
CA ASP A 506 -23.99 -17.19 22.87
C ASP A 506 -24.63 -18.43 22.19
N PRO A 507 -25.62 -18.24 21.29
CA PRO A 507 -26.32 -19.33 20.63
C PRO A 507 -25.62 -19.84 19.35
N GLY A 508 -24.52 -19.22 18.95
CA GLY A 508 -23.79 -19.48 17.71
C GLY A 508 -23.19 -20.89 17.64
N PRO A 509 -23.09 -21.47 16.43
CA PRO A 509 -22.33 -22.71 16.24
C PRO A 509 -20.81 -22.48 16.40
N ASP A 510 -20.36 -21.27 16.09
CA ASP A 510 -18.99 -20.80 16.20
C ASP A 510 -18.92 -19.83 17.38
N LEU A 511 -18.05 -20.10 18.34
CA LEU A 511 -17.94 -19.36 19.60
C LEU A 511 -16.63 -18.58 19.63
N TYR A 512 -16.72 -17.25 19.63
CA TYR A 512 -15.56 -16.36 19.57
C TYR A 512 -15.49 -15.44 20.80
N SER A 513 -14.25 -15.11 21.17
CA SER A 513 -13.91 -14.05 22.13
C SER A 513 -12.43 -13.74 22.02
N THR A 514 -12.02 -12.57 22.50
CA THR A 514 -10.61 -12.20 22.54
C THR A 514 -9.77 -13.19 23.35
N GLU A 515 -10.29 -13.70 24.47
CA GLU A 515 -9.61 -14.73 25.26
C GLU A 515 -9.35 -16.01 24.46
N ILE A 516 -10.34 -16.48 23.69
CA ILE A 516 -10.19 -17.69 22.85
C ILE A 516 -9.13 -17.46 21.77
N THR A 517 -9.19 -16.32 21.08
CA THR A 517 -8.23 -15.96 20.03
C THR A 517 -6.81 -15.89 20.59
N VAL A 518 -6.60 -15.11 21.66
CA VAL A 518 -5.28 -14.93 22.28
C VAL A 518 -4.73 -16.27 22.79
N GLN A 519 -5.56 -17.08 23.47
CA GLN A 519 -5.13 -18.39 23.96
C GLN A 519 -4.70 -19.32 22.81
N ALA A 520 -5.33 -19.23 21.64
CA ALA A 520 -4.96 -20.05 20.48
C ALA A 520 -3.54 -19.75 19.96
N TYR A 521 -3.07 -18.50 20.05
CA TYR A 521 -1.68 -18.14 19.73
C TYR A 521 -0.71 -18.56 20.83
N LEU A 522 -1.07 -18.36 22.10
CA LEU A 522 -0.25 -18.78 23.24
C LEU A 522 -0.02 -20.30 23.25
N ASP A 523 -1.06 -21.08 22.95
CA ASP A 523 -0.99 -22.55 22.84
C ASP A 523 -0.04 -23.00 21.69
N ARG A 524 0.22 -22.11 20.72
CA ARG A 524 1.15 -22.32 19.61
C ARG A 524 2.53 -21.70 19.84
N GLY A 525 2.79 -21.20 21.05
CA GLY A 525 4.11 -20.77 21.49
C GLY A 525 4.49 -19.35 21.10
N VAL A 526 3.53 -18.51 20.71
CA VAL A 526 3.77 -17.08 20.51
C VAL A 526 4.01 -16.41 21.87
N ASP A 527 5.03 -15.56 21.97
CA ASP A 527 5.25 -14.75 23.17
C ASP A 527 4.16 -13.67 23.22
N PRO A 528 3.42 -13.51 24.34
CA PRO A 528 2.43 -12.44 24.46
C PRO A 528 3.01 -11.05 24.17
N ALA A 529 4.28 -10.81 24.48
CA ALA A 529 4.96 -9.53 24.21
C ALA A 529 5.01 -9.15 22.71
N ASP A 530 4.91 -10.14 21.82
CA ASP A 530 4.95 -9.97 20.36
C ASP A 530 3.55 -10.00 19.74
N MET A 531 2.49 -10.00 20.56
CA MET A 531 1.10 -9.98 20.13
C MET A 531 0.43 -8.65 20.47
N VAL A 532 -0.10 -7.97 19.46
CA VAL A 532 -0.81 -6.69 19.60
C VAL A 532 -2.30 -6.91 19.36
N LEU A 533 -3.15 -6.58 20.34
CA LEU A 533 -4.58 -6.85 20.28
C LEU A 533 -5.31 -5.88 19.35
N GLY A 534 -5.96 -6.37 18.30
CA GLY A 534 -6.83 -5.58 17.44
C GLY A 534 -8.14 -5.16 18.14
N VAL A 535 -8.53 -3.89 18.04
CA VAL A 535 -9.80 -3.35 18.55
C VAL A 535 -10.51 -2.52 17.46
N PRO A 536 -11.86 -2.51 17.43
CA PRO A 536 -12.62 -1.84 16.38
C PRO A 536 -13.01 -0.42 16.78
N PHE A 537 -12.76 0.56 15.91
CA PHE A 537 -13.30 1.93 16.00
C PHE A 537 -14.66 2.06 15.28
N TYR A 538 -15.39 0.95 15.19
CA TYR A 538 -16.68 0.83 14.51
C TYR A 538 -17.56 -0.18 15.25
N GLY A 539 -18.85 -0.15 14.92
CA GLY A 539 -19.84 -1.13 15.36
C GLY A 539 -20.27 -2.06 14.24
N ARG A 540 -20.82 -3.23 14.62
CA ARG A 540 -21.58 -4.13 13.74
C ARG A 540 -23.04 -4.14 14.16
N GLY A 541 -23.95 -4.27 13.18
CA GLY A 541 -25.36 -4.11 13.48
C GLY A 541 -26.34 -4.85 12.59
N TRP A 542 -27.54 -5.01 13.13
CA TRP A 542 -28.67 -5.70 12.53
C TRP A 542 -29.97 -4.90 12.68
N THR A 543 -30.93 -5.11 11.80
CA THR A 543 -32.28 -4.51 11.84
C THR A 543 -33.38 -5.57 11.77
N GLY A 544 -34.58 -5.21 12.24
CA GLY A 544 -35.67 -6.16 12.48
C GLY A 544 -35.33 -7.17 13.57
N VAL A 545 -34.58 -6.74 14.58
CA VAL A 545 -34.14 -7.54 15.71
C VAL A 545 -35.26 -7.61 16.75
N GLU A 546 -35.70 -8.82 17.08
CA GLU A 546 -36.69 -9.03 18.13
C GLU A 546 -36.15 -8.59 19.51
N PRO A 547 -36.99 -8.13 20.44
CA PRO A 547 -36.51 -7.60 21.73
C PRO A 547 -35.94 -8.66 22.68
N GLY A 548 -36.31 -9.93 22.49
CA GLY A 548 -35.87 -11.02 23.37
C GLY A 548 -36.43 -10.93 24.79
N PRO A 549 -35.96 -11.81 25.70
CA PRO A 549 -36.47 -11.88 27.07
C PRO A 549 -36.07 -10.68 27.94
N ASN A 550 -34.94 -10.04 27.63
CA ASN A 550 -34.40 -8.90 28.38
C ASN A 550 -34.81 -7.54 27.80
N GLY A 551 -35.36 -7.52 26.58
CA GLY A 551 -35.75 -6.29 25.91
C GLY A 551 -34.60 -5.53 25.25
N ASP A 552 -33.43 -6.15 25.10
CA ASP A 552 -32.16 -5.55 24.67
C ASP A 552 -31.67 -6.06 23.30
N GLY A 553 -32.43 -6.95 22.65
CA GLY A 553 -32.13 -7.47 21.31
C GLY A 553 -30.94 -8.43 21.21
N LEU A 554 -30.21 -8.67 22.31
CA LEU A 554 -29.03 -9.53 22.29
C LEU A 554 -29.42 -11.00 22.07
N PHE A 555 -28.68 -11.70 21.20
CA PHE A 555 -28.93 -13.09 20.78
C PHE A 555 -30.28 -13.32 20.10
N GLN A 556 -30.91 -12.27 19.57
CA GLN A 556 -32.21 -12.36 18.91
C GLN A 556 -32.07 -12.40 17.39
N SER A 557 -33.06 -13.01 16.74
CA SER A 557 -33.10 -13.08 15.29
C SER A 557 -33.28 -11.70 14.66
N ALA A 558 -32.56 -11.48 13.57
CA ALA A 558 -32.58 -10.29 12.73
C ALA A 558 -33.13 -10.60 11.34
N THR A 559 -33.56 -9.56 10.63
CA THR A 559 -34.03 -9.69 9.23
C THR A 559 -33.00 -9.23 8.20
N GLY A 560 -31.94 -8.56 8.64
CA GLY A 560 -30.83 -8.13 7.80
C GLY A 560 -29.85 -7.21 8.53
N PRO A 561 -28.79 -6.75 7.83
CA PRO A 561 -27.82 -5.82 8.37
C PRO A 561 -28.45 -4.45 8.65
N ALA A 562 -28.00 -3.77 9.71
CA ALA A 562 -28.45 -2.42 10.03
C ALA A 562 -28.02 -1.41 8.95
N PRO A 563 -28.75 -0.30 8.74
CA PRO A 563 -28.36 0.72 7.77
C PRO A 563 -27.19 1.55 8.33
N GLY A 564 -25.97 1.27 7.87
CA GLY A 564 -24.78 2.04 8.21
C GLY A 564 -24.49 3.18 7.23
N SER A 565 -23.59 4.09 7.64
CA SER A 565 -23.25 5.30 6.86
C SER A 565 -22.60 5.01 5.51
N TYR A 566 -21.66 4.07 5.46
CA TYR A 566 -20.91 3.70 4.25
C TYR A 566 -21.26 2.31 3.73
N GLU A 567 -21.56 1.38 4.63
CA GLU A 567 -21.90 -0.01 4.31
C GLU A 567 -23.02 -0.51 5.24
N ALA A 568 -23.90 -1.37 4.73
CA ALA A 568 -24.91 -2.00 5.57
C ALA A 568 -24.25 -2.95 6.59
N GLY A 569 -24.60 -2.81 7.86
CA GLY A 569 -24.16 -3.68 8.95
C GLY A 569 -22.88 -3.22 9.66
N ILE A 570 -22.30 -2.08 9.25
CA ILE A 570 -21.14 -1.44 9.89
C ILE A 570 -21.40 0.06 10.01
N ASP A 571 -21.05 0.67 11.14
CA ASP A 571 -21.00 2.14 11.24
C ASP A 571 -19.88 2.57 12.18
N ASP A 572 -19.34 3.77 11.96
CA ASP A 572 -18.22 4.29 12.73
C ASP A 572 -18.62 4.57 14.18
N TRP A 573 -17.71 4.40 15.13
CA TRP A 573 -17.97 4.75 16.52
C TRP A 573 -18.42 6.20 16.67
N LYS A 574 -17.78 7.14 15.95
CA LYS A 574 -18.13 8.57 15.96
C LYS A 574 -19.58 8.85 15.57
N VAL A 575 -20.23 7.96 14.83
CA VAL A 575 -21.66 8.03 14.49
C VAL A 575 -22.51 7.36 15.57
N LEU A 576 -22.12 6.15 15.98
CA LEU A 576 -22.90 5.34 16.94
C LEU A 576 -23.01 6.01 18.32
N LYS A 577 -21.97 6.71 18.78
CA LYS A 577 -22.00 7.41 20.08
C LYS A 577 -23.13 8.46 20.17
N ASP A 578 -23.48 9.09 19.05
CA ASP A 578 -24.53 10.12 18.99
C ASP A 578 -25.95 9.51 19.01
N LEU A 579 -26.06 8.19 18.82
CA LEU A 579 -27.33 7.47 18.94
C LEU A 579 -27.73 7.26 20.40
N VAL A 580 -26.80 7.32 21.36
CA VAL A 580 -27.09 7.08 22.78
C VAL A 580 -28.20 8.00 23.29
N GLY A 581 -29.35 7.41 23.66
CA GLY A 581 -30.51 8.15 24.16
C GLY A 581 -31.30 8.93 23.08
N THR A 582 -30.95 8.77 21.81
CA THR A 582 -31.68 9.34 20.67
C THR A 582 -32.39 8.24 19.87
N GLY A 583 -33.48 8.55 19.18
CA GLY A 583 -34.20 7.57 18.35
C GLY A 583 -34.74 6.32 19.08
N GLY A 584 -34.79 6.35 20.43
CA GLY A 584 -35.15 5.19 21.25
C GLY A 584 -33.99 4.24 21.55
N TYR A 585 -32.77 4.50 21.09
CA TYR A 585 -31.60 3.69 21.38
C TYR A 585 -31.24 3.79 22.87
N GLU A 586 -31.35 2.65 23.55
CA GLU A 586 -30.88 2.43 24.91
C GLU A 586 -29.49 1.79 24.86
N LEU A 587 -28.59 2.27 25.71
CA LEU A 587 -27.25 1.75 25.86
C LEU A 587 -27.25 0.63 26.89
N HIS A 588 -26.81 -0.54 26.45
CA HIS A 588 -26.63 -1.74 27.25
C HIS A 588 -25.15 -2.11 27.29
N ARG A 589 -24.75 -2.83 28.34
CA ARG A 589 -23.35 -3.12 28.61
C ARG A 589 -23.21 -4.38 29.45
N ASP A 590 -22.16 -5.14 29.19
CA ASP A 590 -21.63 -6.15 30.12
C ASP A 590 -20.15 -5.85 30.37
N ASP A 591 -19.87 -5.23 31.52
CA ASP A 591 -18.51 -4.84 31.91
C ASP A 591 -17.58 -6.03 32.15
N ALA A 592 -18.11 -7.23 32.44
CA ALA A 592 -17.29 -8.42 32.62
C ALA A 592 -16.86 -9.01 31.28
N LEU A 593 -17.71 -8.89 30.26
CA LEU A 593 -17.42 -9.33 28.89
C LEU A 593 -16.72 -8.25 28.05
N GLY A 594 -16.65 -7.01 28.54
CA GLY A 594 -16.05 -5.88 27.83
C GLY A 594 -16.87 -5.45 26.61
N THR A 595 -18.20 -5.48 26.70
CA THR A 595 -19.10 -5.21 25.56
C THR A 595 -20.05 -4.05 25.82
N ALA A 596 -20.32 -3.28 24.76
CA ALA A 596 -21.39 -2.29 24.71
C ALA A 596 -22.28 -2.54 23.48
N TRP A 597 -23.58 -2.24 23.61
CA TRP A 597 -24.49 -2.24 22.47
C TRP A 597 -25.65 -1.27 22.64
N LEU A 598 -26.17 -0.81 21.50
CA LEU A 598 -27.38 0.00 21.41
C LEU A 598 -28.53 -0.84 20.87
N TYR A 599 -29.71 -0.66 21.45
CA TYR A 599 -30.93 -1.24 20.92
C TYR A 599 -32.10 -0.26 21.04
N ASN A 600 -32.91 -0.12 19.98
CA ASN A 600 -34.08 0.79 19.99
C ASN A 600 -35.44 0.09 19.85
N GLY A 601 -35.49 -1.23 20.02
CA GLY A 601 -36.70 -2.02 19.78
C GLY A 601 -36.80 -2.61 18.36
N ASP A 602 -35.84 -2.31 17.47
CA ASP A 602 -35.78 -2.84 16.11
C ASP A 602 -34.34 -3.00 15.58
N THR A 603 -33.48 -2.00 15.80
CA THR A 603 -32.10 -1.99 15.33
C THR A 603 -31.15 -2.19 16.50
N PHE A 604 -30.17 -3.07 16.31
CA PHE A 604 -29.13 -3.43 17.27
C PHE A 604 -27.75 -3.05 16.71
N TRP A 605 -26.91 -2.43 17.53
CA TRP A 605 -25.51 -2.13 17.22
C TRP A 605 -24.61 -2.59 18.37
N THR A 606 -23.70 -3.53 18.13
CA THR A 606 -22.60 -3.86 19.07
C THR A 606 -21.35 -3.12 18.65
N TYR A 607 -20.69 -2.47 19.60
CA TYR A 607 -19.57 -1.57 19.32
C TYR A 607 -18.73 -1.42 20.57
N ASP A 608 -17.62 -0.71 20.42
CA ASP A 608 -16.75 -0.33 21.52
C ASP A 608 -16.77 1.16 21.77
N ASP A 609 -16.94 1.56 23.03
CA ASP A 609 -16.83 2.95 23.46
C ASP A 609 -15.60 3.13 24.37
N GLU A 610 -15.42 4.34 24.92
CA GLU A 610 -14.25 4.66 25.74
C GLU A 610 -14.12 3.73 26.96
N VAL A 611 -15.23 3.21 27.48
CA VAL A 611 -15.22 2.28 28.62
C VAL A 611 -14.72 0.91 28.20
N SER A 612 -15.24 0.35 27.11
CA SER A 612 -14.78 -0.96 26.65
C SER A 612 -13.36 -0.91 26.07
N MET A 613 -12.95 0.22 25.47
CA MET A 613 -11.58 0.46 25.03
C MET A 613 -10.60 0.43 26.20
N ALA A 614 -10.92 1.10 27.32
CA ALA A 614 -10.11 1.02 28.52
C ALA A 614 -10.06 -0.41 29.08
N GLN A 615 -11.21 -1.09 29.18
CA GLN A 615 -11.28 -2.48 29.67
C GLN A 615 -10.43 -3.45 28.83
N LYS A 616 -10.48 -3.31 27.50
CA LYS A 616 -9.71 -4.15 26.57
C LYS A 616 -8.23 -3.88 26.66
N THR A 617 -7.85 -2.62 26.80
CA THR A 617 -6.46 -2.21 26.97
C THR A 617 -5.90 -2.74 28.29
N ASP A 618 -6.63 -2.55 29.39
CA ASP A 618 -6.28 -3.11 30.72
C ASP A 618 -6.15 -4.63 30.67
N TRP A 619 -7.07 -5.31 29.97
CA TRP A 619 -7.03 -6.76 29.80
C TRP A 619 -5.81 -7.20 29.00
N ALA A 620 -5.49 -6.51 27.90
CA ALA A 620 -4.30 -6.79 27.08
C ALA A 620 -3.02 -6.65 27.92
N GLN A 621 -2.88 -5.57 28.69
CA GLN A 621 -1.76 -5.40 29.61
C GLN A 621 -1.71 -6.50 30.68
N ALA A 622 -2.86 -6.90 31.24
CA ALA A 622 -2.92 -7.97 32.23
C ALA A 622 -2.52 -9.35 31.67
N GLN A 623 -2.74 -9.58 30.37
CA GLN A 623 -2.24 -10.77 29.67
C GLN A 623 -0.78 -10.65 29.23
N GLY A 624 -0.14 -9.49 29.45
CA GLY A 624 1.23 -9.21 29.01
C GLY A 624 1.37 -9.01 27.51
N LEU A 625 0.27 -8.68 26.82
CA LEU A 625 0.28 -8.43 25.38
C LEU A 625 1.12 -7.20 25.03
N GLY A 626 1.59 -7.17 23.79
CA GLY A 626 2.42 -6.13 23.22
C GLY A 626 1.74 -4.78 22.96
N GLY A 627 0.46 -4.63 23.30
CA GLY A 627 -0.30 -3.39 23.13
C GLY A 627 -1.57 -3.59 22.32
N VAL A 628 -1.99 -2.54 21.62
CA VAL A 628 -3.28 -2.45 20.93
C VAL A 628 -3.13 -1.96 19.48
N MET A 629 -3.86 -2.59 18.57
CA MET A 629 -3.99 -2.22 17.16
C MET A 629 -5.43 -1.77 16.89
N ILE A 630 -5.62 -0.74 16.05
CA ILE A 630 -6.91 -0.12 15.78
C ILE A 630 -7.31 -0.32 14.32
N TRP A 631 -8.51 -0.86 14.08
CA TRP A 631 -9.18 -0.83 12.79
C TRP A 631 -10.48 -0.01 12.85
N SER A 632 -10.68 1.04 12.06
CA SER A 632 -9.62 1.86 11.46
C SER A 632 -9.75 3.28 12.02
N VAL A 633 -8.65 4.02 11.99
CA VAL A 633 -8.51 5.26 12.76
C VAL A 633 -9.55 6.33 12.37
N ASP A 634 -10.04 6.30 11.13
CA ASP A 634 -11.10 7.19 10.66
C ASP A 634 -12.46 6.98 11.36
N GLY A 635 -12.63 5.90 12.14
CA GLY A 635 -13.83 5.66 12.96
C GLY A 635 -13.90 6.47 14.27
N ASP A 636 -12.77 7.06 14.72
CA ASP A 636 -12.74 7.91 15.93
C ASP A 636 -13.33 9.31 15.65
N ASP A 637 -13.57 10.06 16.72
CA ASP A 637 -14.02 11.44 16.61
C ASP A 637 -12.87 12.46 16.46
N ALA A 638 -13.24 13.70 16.18
CA ALA A 638 -12.29 14.80 16.00
C ALA A 638 -11.43 15.13 17.24
N ASN A 639 -11.71 14.54 18.41
CA ASN A 639 -10.92 14.69 19.63
C ASN A 639 -10.08 13.44 19.94
N GLY A 640 -10.11 12.41 19.10
CA GLY A 640 -9.41 11.14 19.31
C GLY A 640 -9.87 10.44 20.60
N SER A 641 -11.17 10.50 20.92
CA SER A 641 -11.68 10.06 22.23
C SER A 641 -11.40 8.59 22.53
N LEU A 642 -11.52 7.69 21.54
CA LEU A 642 -11.17 6.28 21.75
C LEU A 642 -9.66 6.10 21.88
N MET A 643 -8.86 6.79 21.06
CA MET A 643 -7.40 6.77 21.18
C MET A 643 -6.94 7.29 22.55
N ASN A 644 -7.57 8.34 23.09
CA ASN A 644 -7.30 8.86 24.43
C ASN A 644 -7.61 7.84 25.52
N ALA A 645 -8.66 7.03 25.36
CA ALA A 645 -9.00 5.98 26.31
C ALA A 645 -7.94 4.86 26.32
N ILE A 646 -7.46 4.44 25.14
CA ILE A 646 -6.37 3.46 25.00
C ILE A 646 -5.08 4.00 25.63
N ASP A 647 -4.67 5.22 25.28
CA ASP A 647 -3.42 5.82 25.77
C ASP A 647 -3.43 6.04 27.29
N THR A 648 -4.57 6.46 27.83
CA THR A 648 -4.74 6.61 29.29
C THR A 648 -4.63 5.27 30.01
N ALA A 649 -5.25 4.22 29.46
CA ALA A 649 -5.18 2.88 30.05
C ALA A 649 -3.75 2.31 29.98
N LEU A 650 -3.03 2.53 28.86
CA LEU A 650 -1.65 2.08 28.75
C LEU A 650 -0.69 2.78 29.74
N ALA A 651 -0.94 4.04 30.07
CA ALA A 651 -0.09 4.85 30.94
C ALA A 651 -0.16 4.49 32.44
N GLY A 652 -1.17 3.73 32.89
CA GLY A 652 -1.33 3.26 34.28
C GLY A 652 -2.13 4.17 35.22
#